data_AF-A0A7U2MJZ7-F1
#
_entry.id   AF-A0A7U2MJZ7-F1
#
_cell.length_a   1.000
_cell.length_b   1.000
_cell.length_c   1.000
_cell.angle_alpha   90.00
_cell.angle_beta   90.00
_cell.angle_gamma   90.00
#
_symmetry.space_group_name_H-M   'P 1'
#
loop_
_entity.id
_entity.type
_entity.pdbx_description
1 polymer ?
#
loop_
_entity_poly.entity_id
_entity_poly.type
_entity_poly.pdbx_seq_one_letter_code
_entity_poly.pdbx_strand_id
1 'polypeptide(L)'
;MDISLDIPGDAGYVLPVLCECKRHGFKELSSNIYTFDCTMSKLNLSVIDFRVSELENDAGEQESQQLEVDPAEITSEVRWNYGLEVLEPDGIKRVVSTVAAEDRAVELIRLYLHNNPAATVIELAPQYEALNHATMSLLPRGTIPSSHIKYAVAGISKESEEQGASTNVIGKSFDLGDSDDPLPADIAAADLLVVPLSISNHKDLGVLLRRFSSLGKPDASLVLAMDSSLNVSAAILEAEVFERIFDVHTSVALYKKRQTEHANGPTNGYTKGTSTKFDLVIGEPPATSSGSSSFCCALQATLGTRLSQCPQAAAEQRPPGLDHSRQQCVHGCGRRHSEDYEDVAVGPALAGRIVMSDTTDDEFQERDGMLQVARIFNSPVGNEGVRRCLEASVRIQGIGDQERFLLLTILKPGLLDTLTFIEDDRMKVPLGESEIEVDVKATGVNFKDIMAAMGLVAVSLIGNEASGIVTASSSAAASRFQPGDRVTLLWEGMHASKLWIDHRLAVHIPDSMSFDVAASQPLVHATAHHALVNVAKLRPGQSVLIPLPLAAEDKCRLLMEKYNVPKGHIFHSRDASFVKAVKRVTGGRGVDYVLNSLSGELLRVSWTCLAPFSTFVETGLRDITNNMRLEMRPFSRSTTFAFINMANFSNAEGLDVLGKILSDAFAFVHKGVLGAAYPLAVYPVAELETGCTAME
;
A
#
# COMPACT_ATOMS: atom_id res chain seq x y z
N MET A 1 4.17 7.65 -0.94
CA MET A 1 2.86 8.29 -0.75
C MET A 1 3.05 9.52 0.10
N ASP A 2 2.98 10.68 -0.53
CA ASP A 2 3.04 11.98 0.14
C ASP A 2 1.65 12.61 0.14
N ILE A 3 1.24 13.15 1.28
CA ILE A 3 -0.06 13.83 1.46
C ILE A 3 0.19 15.24 1.97
N SER A 4 -0.38 16.24 1.29
CA SER A 4 -0.39 17.64 1.72
C SER A 4 -1.83 18.14 1.81
N LEU A 5 -2.17 18.92 2.84
CA LEU A 5 -3.55 19.34 3.14
C LEU A 5 -3.62 20.83 3.54
N ASP A 6 -4.54 21.56 2.93
CA ASP A 6 -4.92 22.95 3.22
C ASP A 6 -6.42 23.12 2.91
N ILE A 7 -7.27 22.58 3.78
CA ILE A 7 -8.71 22.39 3.52
C ILE A 7 -9.52 23.62 3.98
N PRO A 8 -10.44 24.15 3.14
CA PRO A 8 -11.40 25.18 3.55
C PRO A 8 -12.37 24.68 4.64
N GLY A 9 -12.68 25.51 5.64
CA GLY A 9 -13.49 25.11 6.81
C GLY A 9 -15.01 25.01 6.59
N ASP A 10 -15.53 25.28 5.39
CA ASP A 10 -16.97 25.43 5.17
C ASP A 10 -17.69 24.12 4.83
N ALA A 11 -18.78 23.84 5.56
CA ALA A 11 -19.51 22.60 5.41
C ALA A 11 -20.20 22.45 4.05
N GLY A 12 -20.02 21.29 3.39
CA GLY A 12 -20.56 21.00 2.06
C GLY A 12 -19.69 21.48 0.89
N TYR A 13 -18.45 21.89 1.13
CA TYR A 13 -17.53 22.34 0.09
C TYR A 13 -17.11 21.17 -0.83
N VAL A 14 -17.41 21.29 -2.13
CA VAL A 14 -16.99 20.33 -3.16
C VAL A 14 -15.64 20.76 -3.73
N LEU A 15 -14.64 19.87 -3.65
CA LEU A 15 -13.30 20.13 -4.19
C LEU A 15 -13.19 19.53 -5.59
N PRO A 16 -12.96 20.32 -6.65
CA PRO A 16 -12.61 19.79 -7.97
C PRO A 16 -11.36 18.93 -7.89
N VAL A 17 -11.37 17.77 -8.55
CA VAL A 17 -10.27 16.79 -8.51
C VAL A 17 -9.69 16.57 -9.91
N LEU A 18 -8.36 16.51 -10.00
CA LEU A 18 -7.61 16.00 -11.13
C LEU A 18 -6.88 14.73 -10.67
N CYS A 19 -7.05 13.64 -11.40
CA CYS A 19 -6.34 12.39 -11.16
C CYS A 19 -5.51 12.04 -12.39
N GLU A 20 -4.21 11.81 -12.20
CA GLU A 20 -3.32 11.27 -13.22
C GLU A 20 -2.96 9.83 -12.86
N CYS A 21 -3.41 8.87 -13.67
CA CYS A 21 -3.13 7.45 -13.46
C CYS A 21 -2.03 6.97 -14.41
N LYS A 22 -1.08 6.22 -13.89
CA LYS A 22 -0.06 5.52 -14.68
C LYS A 22 0.03 4.07 -14.23
N ARG A 23 0.18 3.14 -15.19
CA ARG A 23 0.48 1.74 -14.88
C ARG A 23 1.93 1.64 -14.37
N HIS A 24 2.10 1.05 -13.18
CA HIS A 24 3.40 0.76 -12.57
C HIS A 24 3.56 -0.76 -12.48
N GLY A 25 4.49 -1.32 -13.25
CA GLY A 25 4.67 -2.77 -13.33
C GLY A 25 3.45 -3.52 -13.90
N PHE A 26 3.32 -4.80 -13.53
CA PHE A 26 2.41 -5.72 -14.20
C PHE A 26 0.95 -5.62 -13.72
N LYS A 27 0.74 -5.40 -12.41
CA LYS A 27 -0.58 -5.42 -11.76
C LYS A 27 -0.86 -4.19 -10.88
N GLU A 28 -0.03 -3.16 -10.94
CA GLU A 28 -0.23 -1.96 -10.12
C GLU A 28 -0.52 -0.71 -10.96
N LEU A 29 -1.40 0.12 -10.42
CA LEU A 29 -1.69 1.46 -10.91
C LEU A 29 -1.18 2.44 -9.85
N SER A 30 -0.37 3.41 -10.27
CA SER A 30 -0.11 4.59 -9.46
C SER A 30 -1.02 5.72 -9.91
N SER A 31 -1.49 6.51 -8.95
CA SER A 31 -2.34 7.66 -9.18
C SER A 31 -1.81 8.86 -8.40
N ASN A 32 -1.70 10.00 -9.09
CA ASN A 32 -1.50 11.30 -8.46
C ASN A 32 -2.84 12.02 -8.41
N ILE A 33 -3.29 12.38 -7.21
CA ILE A 33 -4.60 13.00 -6.98
C ILE A 33 -4.37 14.43 -6.50
N TYR A 34 -4.92 15.39 -7.23
CA TYR A 34 -4.85 16.81 -6.91
C TYR A 34 -6.26 17.33 -6.71
N THR A 35 -6.50 18.01 -5.60
CA THR A 35 -7.80 18.63 -5.32
C THR A 35 -7.61 20.12 -5.14
N PHE A 36 -8.49 20.90 -5.75
CA PHE A 36 -8.38 22.34 -5.81
C PHE A 36 -9.53 23.01 -5.04
N ASP A 37 -9.42 24.31 -4.82
CA ASP A 37 -10.56 25.14 -4.45
C ASP A 37 -11.59 25.21 -5.60
N CYS A 38 -12.80 25.69 -5.31
CA CYS A 38 -13.89 25.74 -6.28
C CYS A 38 -13.59 26.63 -7.50
N THR A 39 -12.61 27.52 -7.40
CA THR A 39 -12.15 28.36 -8.52
C THR A 39 -10.94 27.80 -9.26
N MET A 40 -10.42 26.64 -8.85
CA MET A 40 -9.19 26.01 -9.35
C MET A 40 -7.94 26.91 -9.27
N SER A 41 -7.93 27.86 -8.35
CA SER A 41 -6.86 28.83 -8.11
C SER A 41 -5.82 28.36 -7.09
N LYS A 42 -6.18 27.41 -6.22
CA LYS A 42 -5.37 26.91 -5.10
C LYS A 42 -5.49 25.39 -4.98
N LEU A 43 -4.35 24.71 -4.82
CA LEU A 43 -4.30 23.29 -4.50
C LEU A 43 -4.54 23.09 -3.00
N ASN A 44 -5.60 22.38 -2.64
CA ASN A 44 -6.02 22.14 -1.25
C ASN A 44 -5.61 20.77 -0.73
N LEU A 45 -5.50 19.76 -1.60
CA LEU A 45 -4.91 18.46 -1.23
C LEU A 45 -4.17 17.87 -2.42
N SER A 46 -2.99 17.32 -2.17
CA SER A 46 -2.27 16.49 -3.12
C SER A 46 -1.93 15.14 -2.49
N VAL A 47 -2.25 14.06 -3.19
CA VAL A 47 -1.79 12.70 -2.90
C VAL A 47 -0.89 12.28 -4.06
N ILE A 48 0.40 12.11 -3.78
CA ILE A 48 1.37 11.67 -4.79
C ILE A 48 1.71 10.21 -4.59
N ASP A 49 1.74 9.46 -5.69
CA ASP A 49 2.12 8.05 -5.73
C ASP A 49 1.18 7.17 -4.88
N PHE A 50 -0.13 7.34 -5.06
CA PHE A 50 -1.14 6.44 -4.50
C PHE A 50 -1.18 5.16 -5.33
N ARG A 51 -0.74 4.04 -4.74
CA ARG A 51 -0.59 2.77 -5.45
C ARG A 51 -1.72 1.82 -5.10
N VAL A 52 -2.30 1.20 -6.12
CA VAL A 52 -3.31 0.16 -5.98
C VAL A 52 -2.85 -1.05 -6.78
N SER A 53 -2.83 -2.21 -6.15
CA SER A 53 -2.55 -3.49 -6.81
C SER A 53 -3.88 -4.19 -7.13
N GLU A 54 -4.03 -4.74 -8.32
CA GLU A 54 -5.15 -5.62 -8.65
C GLU A 54 -5.12 -6.84 -7.71
N LEU A 55 -6.17 -7.02 -6.90
CA LEU A 55 -6.30 -8.19 -6.05
C LEU A 55 -6.43 -9.45 -6.93
N GLU A 56 -5.56 -10.43 -6.71
CA GLU A 56 -5.79 -11.77 -7.26
C GLU A 56 -7.06 -12.33 -6.61
N ASN A 57 -8.09 -12.59 -7.41
CA ASN A 57 -9.19 -13.42 -6.96
C ASN A 57 -8.65 -14.84 -6.74
N ASP A 58 -8.32 -15.16 -5.49
CA ASP A 58 -8.02 -16.53 -5.02
C ASP A 58 -9.24 -17.48 -5.09
N ALA A 59 -10.38 -16.98 -5.59
CA ALA A 59 -11.54 -17.80 -5.90
C ALA A 59 -11.37 -18.46 -7.28
N GLY A 60 -10.94 -19.73 -7.25
CA GLY A 60 -11.20 -20.63 -8.37
C GLY A 60 -12.67 -20.55 -8.78
N GLU A 61 -12.91 -20.41 -10.08
CA GLU A 61 -14.22 -20.34 -10.72
C GLU A 61 -15.04 -19.07 -10.44
N GLN A 62 -14.73 -18.00 -11.16
CA GLN A 62 -15.76 -17.22 -11.86
C GLN A 62 -15.16 -16.58 -13.11
N GLU A 63 -15.96 -16.58 -14.17
CA GLU A 63 -15.58 -16.22 -15.53
C GLU A 63 -14.72 -14.96 -15.60
N SER A 64 -13.66 -15.08 -16.38
CA SER A 64 -12.82 -13.98 -16.86
C SER A 64 -13.65 -13.08 -17.79
N GLN A 65 -14.58 -12.32 -17.24
CA GLN A 65 -14.79 -10.98 -17.79
C GLN A 65 -13.58 -10.19 -17.34
N GLN A 66 -12.57 -10.10 -18.22
CA GLN A 66 -11.70 -8.94 -18.22
C GLN A 66 -12.64 -7.73 -18.33
N LEU A 67 -13.03 -7.18 -17.20
CA LEU A 67 -13.57 -5.83 -17.12
C LEU A 67 -12.39 -4.96 -17.50
N GLU A 68 -12.27 -4.68 -18.79
CA GLU A 68 -11.44 -3.63 -19.33
C GLU A 68 -12.08 -2.32 -18.85
N VAL A 69 -11.81 -1.97 -17.58
CA VAL A 69 -12.27 -0.72 -17.01
C VAL A 69 -11.40 0.36 -17.63
N ASP A 70 -12.01 1.21 -18.46
CA ASP A 70 -11.35 2.42 -18.94
C ASP A 70 -10.90 3.22 -17.69
N PRO A 71 -9.61 3.54 -17.52
CA PRO A 71 -9.15 4.36 -16.41
C PRO A 71 -9.92 5.69 -16.29
N ALA A 72 -10.49 6.20 -17.39
CA ALA A 72 -11.36 7.37 -17.41
C ALA A 72 -12.75 7.13 -16.79
N GLU A 73 -13.21 5.88 -16.69
CA GLU A 73 -14.46 5.49 -16.00
C GLU A 73 -14.29 5.32 -14.48
N ILE A 74 -13.06 5.26 -13.97
CA ILE A 74 -12.76 5.30 -12.53
C ILE A 74 -12.77 6.76 -12.06
N THR A 75 -13.92 7.42 -12.17
CA THR A 75 -14.11 8.75 -11.57
C THR A 75 -14.52 8.58 -10.12
N SER A 76 -13.64 8.95 -9.19
CA SER A 76 -13.96 9.02 -7.76
C SER A 76 -14.40 10.44 -7.39
N GLU A 77 -15.56 10.56 -6.73
CA GLU A 77 -16.00 11.82 -6.14
C GLU A 77 -15.54 11.88 -4.69
N VAL A 78 -14.61 12.78 -4.37
CA VAL A 78 -14.15 12.98 -2.99
C VAL A 78 -15.12 13.92 -2.27
N ARG A 79 -15.96 13.34 -1.39
CA ARG A 79 -16.88 14.11 -0.53
C ARG A 79 -16.33 14.21 0.89
N TRP A 80 -16.18 15.43 1.38
CA TRP A 80 -15.84 15.71 2.77
C TRP A 80 -17.10 15.75 3.62
N ASN A 81 -17.22 14.81 4.55
CA ASN A 81 -18.26 14.82 5.57
C ASN A 81 -17.62 15.27 6.90
N TYR A 82 -18.33 16.08 7.66
CA TYR A 82 -17.81 16.59 8.94
C TYR A 82 -18.12 15.58 10.04
N GLY A 83 -17.17 15.38 10.96
CA GLY A 83 -17.43 14.66 12.21
C GLY A 83 -18.36 15.49 13.08
N LEU A 84 -19.38 14.85 13.66
CA LEU A 84 -20.37 15.52 14.52
C LEU A 84 -19.73 16.30 15.67
N GLU A 85 -18.59 15.83 16.21
CA GLU A 85 -17.89 16.47 17.33
C GLU A 85 -17.13 17.75 16.97
N VAL A 86 -16.84 17.97 15.69
CA VAL A 86 -16.07 19.13 15.21
C VAL A 86 -16.98 20.29 14.81
N LEU A 87 -18.29 20.05 14.71
CA LEU A 87 -19.28 21.07 14.37
C LEU A 87 -19.89 21.68 15.64
N GLU A 88 -19.93 23.01 15.70
CA GLU A 88 -20.76 23.72 16.67
C GLU A 88 -22.26 23.46 16.41
N PRO A 89 -23.15 23.58 17.41
CA PRO A 89 -24.59 23.32 17.23
C PRO A 89 -25.23 24.05 16.05
N ASP A 90 -24.82 25.29 15.76
CA ASP A 90 -25.32 26.06 14.62
C ASP A 90 -24.75 25.55 13.27
N GLY A 91 -23.53 25.01 13.28
CA GLY A 91 -22.93 24.33 12.14
C GLY A 91 -23.67 23.03 11.79
N ILE A 92 -24.05 22.23 12.80
CA ILE A 92 -24.84 21.01 12.60
C ILE A 92 -26.23 21.37 12.03
N LYS A 93 -26.89 22.39 12.58
CA LYS A 93 -28.18 22.88 12.05
C LYS A 93 -28.06 23.28 10.58
N ARG A 94 -26.99 23.97 10.20
CA ARG A 94 -26.75 24.38 8.81
C ARG A 94 -26.62 23.17 7.88
N VAL A 95 -25.81 22.17 8.25
CA VAL A 95 -25.60 20.94 7.46
C VAL A 95 -26.89 20.12 7.34
N VAL A 96 -27.56 19.84 8.46
CA VAL A 96 -28.79 19.05 8.43
C VAL A 96 -29.92 19.79 7.70
N SER A 97 -29.93 21.12 7.69
CA SER A 97 -30.94 21.90 6.96
C SER A 97 -30.76 21.92 5.45
N THR A 98 -29.65 21.42 4.90
CA THR A 98 -29.45 21.36 3.43
C THR A 98 -30.24 20.24 2.76
N VAL A 99 -30.75 19.27 3.53
CA VAL A 99 -31.56 18.15 3.02
C VAL A 99 -33.06 18.35 3.32
N ALA A 100 -33.92 17.66 2.56
CA ALA A 100 -35.37 17.69 2.74
C ALA A 100 -35.77 17.23 4.15
N ALA A 101 -36.91 17.70 4.66
CA ALA A 101 -37.32 17.48 6.05
C ALA A 101 -37.40 15.98 6.41
N GLU A 102 -37.87 15.13 5.50
CA GLU A 102 -37.90 13.67 5.66
C GLU A 102 -36.51 13.01 5.77
N ASP A 103 -35.47 13.60 5.16
CA ASP A 103 -34.12 13.02 5.11
C ASP A 103 -33.19 13.50 6.25
N ARG A 104 -33.63 14.48 7.03
CA ARG A 104 -32.81 15.12 8.08
C ARG A 104 -32.34 14.14 9.17
N ALA A 105 -33.18 13.16 9.51
CA ALA A 105 -32.79 12.12 10.45
C ALA A 105 -31.67 11.23 9.89
N VAL A 106 -31.75 10.89 8.60
CA VAL A 106 -30.73 10.07 7.91
C VAL A 106 -29.40 10.83 7.86
N GLU A 107 -29.41 12.11 7.50
CA GLU A 107 -28.19 12.92 7.43
C GLU A 107 -27.55 13.11 8.81
N LEU A 108 -28.35 13.31 9.86
CA LEU A 108 -27.82 13.41 11.23
C LEU A 108 -27.21 12.08 11.72
N ILE A 109 -27.85 10.95 11.44
CA ILE A 109 -27.30 9.62 11.75
C ILE A 109 -26.00 9.40 10.98
N ARG A 110 -25.91 9.84 9.72
CA ARG A 110 -24.70 9.75 8.92
C ARG A 110 -23.54 10.53 9.52
N LEU A 111 -23.77 11.76 10.01
CA LEU A 111 -22.76 12.55 10.73
C LEU A 111 -22.29 11.86 12.02
N TYR A 112 -23.22 11.23 12.76
CA TYR A 112 -22.90 10.47 13.96
C TYR A 112 -22.04 9.23 13.65
N LEU A 113 -22.45 8.42 12.67
CA LEU A 113 -21.72 7.21 12.27
C LEU A 113 -20.38 7.50 11.62
N HIS A 114 -20.22 8.66 10.97
CA HIS A 114 -18.90 9.10 10.50
C HIS A 114 -17.91 9.31 11.65
N ASN A 115 -18.40 9.84 12.78
CA ASN A 115 -17.59 10.04 13.98
C ASN A 115 -17.36 8.73 14.76
N ASN A 116 -18.36 7.82 14.77
CA ASN A 116 -18.26 6.52 15.42
C ASN A 116 -18.76 5.38 14.49
N PRO A 117 -17.91 4.89 13.56
CA PRO A 117 -18.32 3.88 12.58
C PRO A 117 -18.55 2.49 13.18
N ALA A 118 -18.07 2.24 14.41
CA ALA A 118 -18.27 1.00 15.13
C ALA A 118 -19.54 0.99 16.02
N ALA A 119 -20.30 2.10 16.05
CA ALA A 119 -21.47 2.24 16.90
C ALA A 119 -22.49 1.10 16.67
N THR A 120 -23.11 0.62 17.74
CA THR A 120 -24.30 -0.23 17.66
C THR A 120 -25.56 0.63 17.69
N VAL A 121 -26.52 0.32 16.82
CA VAL A 121 -27.74 1.12 16.62
C VAL A 121 -28.96 0.27 16.92
N ILE A 122 -29.89 0.81 17.71
CA ILE A 122 -31.24 0.27 17.85
C ILE A 122 -32.24 1.32 17.35
N GLU A 123 -33.06 0.96 16.37
CA GLU A 123 -34.17 1.79 15.87
C GLU A 123 -35.52 1.25 16.36
N LEU A 124 -36.39 2.15 16.81
CA LEU A 124 -37.76 1.82 17.24
C LEU A 124 -38.69 1.73 16.03
N ALA A 125 -39.47 0.66 15.90
CA ALA A 125 -40.45 0.48 14.83
C ALA A 125 -41.85 0.22 15.40
N PRO A 126 -42.92 0.80 14.83
CA PRO A 126 -44.28 0.56 15.32
C PRO A 126 -44.76 -0.89 15.11
N GLN A 127 -44.38 -1.51 13.99
CA GLN A 127 -44.76 -2.87 13.59
C GLN A 127 -43.74 -3.43 12.57
N TYR A 128 -43.74 -4.75 12.35
CA TYR A 128 -42.78 -5.43 11.46
C TYR A 128 -42.82 -4.92 10.01
N GLU A 129 -43.99 -4.56 9.49
CA GLU A 129 -44.13 -4.06 8.11
C GLU A 129 -43.43 -2.71 7.90
N ALA A 130 -43.28 -1.91 8.98
CA ALA A 130 -42.63 -0.61 8.93
C ALA A 130 -41.10 -0.71 8.77
N LEU A 131 -40.51 -1.90 8.94
CA LEU A 131 -39.07 -2.11 8.82
C LEU A 131 -38.54 -1.88 7.39
N ASN A 132 -39.39 -2.06 6.37
CA ASN A 132 -39.04 -1.78 4.98
C ASN A 132 -38.78 -0.30 4.69
N HIS A 133 -39.25 0.59 5.58
CA HIS A 133 -39.07 2.04 5.49
C HIS A 133 -38.33 2.59 6.72
N ALA A 134 -37.60 1.73 7.44
CA ALA A 134 -36.81 2.15 8.59
C ALA A 134 -35.70 3.11 8.17
N THR A 135 -35.40 4.07 9.04
CA THR A 135 -34.39 5.13 8.81
C THR A 135 -33.03 4.52 8.51
N MET A 136 -32.66 3.44 9.21
CA MET A 136 -31.39 2.73 8.98
C MET A 136 -31.33 2.01 7.63
N SER A 137 -32.47 1.70 7.01
CA SER A 137 -32.52 1.08 5.67
C SER A 137 -32.38 2.10 4.53
N LEU A 138 -32.48 3.41 4.83
CA LEU A 138 -32.29 4.51 3.87
C LEU A 138 -30.81 4.93 3.73
N LEU A 139 -29.93 4.45 4.62
CA LEU A 139 -28.50 4.73 4.54
C LEU A 139 -27.83 4.00 3.36
N PRO A 140 -26.78 4.57 2.75
CA PRO A 140 -25.99 3.88 1.74
C PRO A 140 -25.47 2.52 2.22
N ARG A 141 -25.47 1.52 1.33
CA ARG A 141 -24.95 0.18 1.66
C ARG A 141 -23.48 0.27 2.09
N GLY A 142 -23.15 -0.41 3.19
CA GLY A 142 -21.79 -0.41 3.75
C GLY A 142 -21.50 0.70 4.77
N THR A 143 -22.45 1.62 5.03
CA THR A 143 -22.26 2.69 6.03
C THR A 143 -22.03 2.14 7.44
N ILE A 144 -22.69 1.03 7.79
CA ILE A 144 -22.58 0.35 9.07
C ILE A 144 -22.79 -1.17 8.84
N PRO A 145 -22.08 -2.06 9.56
CA PRO A 145 -22.30 -3.50 9.47
C PRO A 145 -23.75 -3.87 9.84
N SER A 146 -24.37 -4.77 9.08
CA SER A 146 -25.74 -5.24 9.37
C SER A 146 -25.86 -5.92 10.74
N SER A 147 -24.76 -6.48 11.26
CA SER A 147 -24.68 -7.05 12.61
C SER A 147 -24.82 -6.01 13.74
N HIS A 148 -24.60 -4.72 13.45
CA HIS A 148 -24.68 -3.63 14.42
C HIS A 148 -26.05 -2.95 14.44
N ILE A 149 -26.95 -3.29 13.53
CA ILE A 149 -28.30 -2.73 13.45
C ILE A 149 -29.30 -3.71 14.07
N LYS A 150 -30.09 -3.22 15.03
CA LYS A 150 -31.24 -3.93 15.56
C LYS A 150 -32.50 -3.08 15.51
N TYR A 151 -33.65 -3.71 15.38
CA TYR A 151 -34.95 -3.04 15.37
C TYR A 151 -35.80 -3.49 16.56
N ALA A 152 -36.20 -2.55 17.41
CA ALA A 152 -37.13 -2.79 18.51
C ALA A 152 -38.56 -2.58 18.00
N VAL A 153 -39.37 -3.63 17.92
CA VAL A 153 -40.75 -3.55 17.39
C VAL A 153 -41.75 -3.41 18.53
N ALA A 154 -42.64 -2.41 18.46
CA ALA A 154 -43.55 -2.04 19.54
C ALA A 154 -44.84 -2.89 19.63
N GLY A 155 -45.26 -3.58 18.55
CA GLY A 155 -46.52 -4.31 18.49
C GLY A 155 -46.39 -5.83 18.67
N ILE A 156 -47.44 -6.47 19.22
CA ILE A 156 -47.57 -7.93 19.35
C ILE A 156 -47.94 -8.54 17.98
N SER A 157 -47.16 -9.52 17.50
CA SER A 157 -47.68 -10.56 16.60
C SER A 157 -47.74 -11.90 17.33
N LYS A 158 -48.88 -12.20 17.97
CA LYS A 158 -49.31 -13.59 18.13
C LYS A 158 -49.92 -13.96 16.78
N GLU A 159 -49.34 -14.97 16.13
CA GLU A 159 -49.63 -15.44 14.77
C GLU A 159 -48.85 -14.73 13.65
N SER A 160 -47.58 -15.12 13.47
CA SER A 160 -46.97 -15.47 12.17
C SER A 160 -45.52 -15.90 12.40
N GLU A 161 -45.34 -17.15 12.87
CA GLU A 161 -44.13 -17.88 12.49
C GLU A 161 -44.16 -18.04 10.95
N GLU A 162 -43.08 -17.60 10.30
CA GLU A 162 -42.64 -18.03 8.95
C GLU A 162 -43.28 -17.50 7.65
N GLN A 163 -44.22 -16.54 7.62
CA GLN A 163 -44.72 -16.03 6.32
C GLN A 163 -44.70 -14.50 6.22
N GLY A 164 -43.58 -13.97 5.72
CA GLY A 164 -43.48 -12.57 5.31
C GLY A 164 -42.24 -11.82 5.78
N ALA A 165 -41.09 -12.48 6.01
CA ALA A 165 -39.83 -11.76 6.07
C ALA A 165 -39.60 -11.10 4.70
N SER A 166 -39.88 -9.80 4.58
CA SER A 166 -39.41 -9.00 3.46
C SER A 166 -37.89 -9.17 3.41
N THR A 167 -37.40 -9.83 2.37
CA THR A 167 -36.03 -10.33 2.20
C THR A 167 -34.94 -9.25 2.14
N ASN A 168 -35.25 -7.99 2.45
CA ASN A 168 -34.40 -6.83 2.21
C ASN A 168 -34.09 -5.96 3.43
N VAL A 169 -34.51 -6.31 4.66
CA VAL A 169 -34.23 -5.48 5.85
C VAL A 169 -32.81 -5.73 6.37
N ILE A 170 -32.04 -4.66 6.56
CA ILE A 170 -30.65 -4.71 7.02
C ILE A 170 -30.63 -4.69 8.56
N GLY A 171 -30.46 -5.84 9.22
CA GLY A 171 -30.34 -5.94 10.68
C GLY A 171 -31.17 -7.06 11.31
N LYS A 172 -31.25 -7.11 12.65
CA LYS A 172 -32.09 -8.07 13.40
C LYS A 172 -33.21 -7.36 14.15
N SER A 173 -34.45 -7.81 13.99
CA SER A 173 -35.60 -7.33 14.75
C SER A 173 -35.83 -8.13 16.03
N PHE A 174 -36.43 -7.50 17.04
CA PHE A 174 -36.91 -8.16 18.26
C PHE A 174 -38.15 -7.44 18.79
N ASP A 175 -38.98 -8.16 19.54
CA ASP A 175 -40.16 -7.58 20.18
C ASP A 175 -39.78 -6.81 21.44
N LEU A 176 -40.27 -5.57 21.55
CA LEU A 176 -40.06 -4.75 22.73
C LEU A 176 -40.96 -5.19 23.91
N GLY A 177 -42.09 -5.86 23.64
CA GLY A 177 -43.04 -6.40 24.63
C GLY A 177 -43.91 -5.35 25.33
N ASP A 178 -44.80 -5.77 26.23
CA ASP A 178 -45.68 -4.88 27.02
C ASP A 178 -44.97 -4.32 28.26
N SER A 179 -45.58 -3.34 28.97
CA SER A 179 -44.97 -2.66 30.12
C SER A 179 -44.45 -3.58 31.22
N ASP A 180 -45.06 -4.75 31.36
CA ASP A 180 -44.81 -5.72 32.42
C ASP A 180 -43.88 -6.87 31.99
N ASP A 181 -43.52 -6.96 30.71
CA ASP A 181 -42.61 -7.98 30.19
C ASP A 181 -41.14 -7.61 30.48
N PRO A 182 -40.28 -8.57 30.86
CA PRO A 182 -38.84 -8.31 30.94
C PRO A 182 -38.26 -8.07 29.54
N LEU A 183 -37.37 -7.08 29.41
CA LEU A 183 -36.61 -6.90 28.17
C LEU A 183 -35.76 -8.14 27.88
N PRO A 184 -35.60 -8.56 26.61
CA PRO A 184 -34.80 -9.74 26.28
C PRO A 184 -33.35 -9.59 26.77
N ALA A 185 -32.88 -10.55 27.57
CA ALA A 185 -31.57 -10.50 28.24
C ALA A 185 -30.37 -10.63 27.28
N ASP A 186 -30.60 -11.05 26.05
CA ASP A 186 -29.62 -11.26 24.98
C ASP A 186 -29.36 -10.00 24.14
N ILE A 187 -30.08 -8.90 24.40
CA ILE A 187 -29.93 -7.65 23.65
C ILE A 187 -28.88 -6.77 24.30
N ALA A 188 -27.69 -6.76 23.70
CA ALA A 188 -26.65 -5.79 24.02
C ALA A 188 -27.13 -4.34 23.82
N ALA A 189 -26.78 -3.46 24.76
CA ALA A 189 -27.08 -2.04 24.73
C ALA A 189 -26.43 -1.31 23.54
N ALA A 190 -27.06 -0.24 23.07
CA ALA A 190 -26.67 0.52 21.89
C ALA A 190 -25.96 1.84 22.19
N ASP A 191 -25.07 2.25 21.28
CA ASP A 191 -24.44 3.57 21.27
C ASP A 191 -25.39 4.65 20.74
N LEU A 192 -26.25 4.28 19.78
CA LEU A 192 -27.23 5.17 19.16
C LEU A 192 -28.64 4.57 19.22
N LEU A 193 -29.58 5.37 19.72
CA LEU A 193 -31.01 5.07 19.72
C LEU A 193 -31.72 5.95 18.68
N VAL A 194 -32.52 5.34 17.80
CA VAL A 194 -33.25 6.06 16.74
C VAL A 194 -34.75 5.94 16.97
N VAL A 195 -35.41 7.09 17.08
CA VAL A 195 -36.87 7.20 17.22
C VAL A 195 -37.41 7.85 15.93
N PRO A 196 -37.96 7.06 14.99
CA PRO A 196 -38.45 7.58 13.72
C PRO A 196 -39.81 8.27 13.88
N LEU A 197 -40.17 9.08 12.89
CA LEU A 197 -41.43 9.83 12.91
C LEU A 197 -42.66 8.92 12.97
N SER A 198 -42.57 7.71 12.42
CA SER A 198 -43.66 6.73 12.33
C SER A 198 -44.23 6.28 13.69
N ILE A 199 -43.48 6.42 14.78
CA ILE A 199 -43.95 6.05 16.14
C ILE A 199 -44.76 7.17 16.83
N SER A 200 -44.76 8.38 16.27
CA SER A 200 -45.29 9.59 16.93
C SER A 200 -46.77 9.51 17.32
N ASN A 201 -47.57 8.68 16.62
CA ASN A 201 -49.01 8.52 16.86
C ASN A 201 -49.35 7.26 17.69
N HIS A 202 -48.37 6.59 18.29
CA HIS A 202 -48.60 5.37 19.06
C HIS A 202 -49.31 5.67 20.40
N LYS A 203 -50.33 4.89 20.74
CA LYS A 203 -51.19 5.13 21.93
C LYS A 203 -50.43 5.11 23.26
N ASP A 204 -49.40 4.28 23.36
CA ASP A 204 -48.56 4.09 24.55
C ASP A 204 -47.13 4.63 24.41
N LEU A 205 -46.94 5.67 23.59
CA LEU A 205 -45.62 6.23 23.26
C LEU A 205 -44.74 6.51 24.49
N GLY A 206 -45.32 7.04 25.57
CA GLY A 206 -44.58 7.36 26.79
C GLY A 206 -44.07 6.15 27.59
N VAL A 207 -44.67 4.97 27.41
CA VAL A 207 -44.19 3.72 28.02
C VAL A 207 -43.08 3.11 27.14
N LEU A 208 -43.31 3.12 25.81
CA LEU A 208 -42.33 2.64 24.83
C LEU A 208 -41.02 3.42 24.89
N LEU A 209 -41.08 4.76 24.95
CA LEU A 209 -39.87 5.59 25.02
C LEU A 209 -39.05 5.34 26.29
N ARG A 210 -39.70 5.07 27.43
CA ARG A 210 -38.99 4.74 28.69
C ARG A 210 -38.27 3.41 28.61
N ARG A 211 -38.94 2.37 28.09
CA ARG A 211 -38.32 1.05 27.91
C ARG A 211 -37.22 1.10 26.85
N PHE A 212 -37.46 1.80 25.74
CA PHE A 212 -36.48 2.00 24.68
C PHE A 212 -35.23 2.74 25.16
N SER A 213 -35.39 3.78 25.99
CA SER A 213 -34.28 4.55 26.57
C SER A 213 -33.35 3.70 27.47
N SER A 214 -33.86 2.62 28.06
CA SER A 214 -33.06 1.69 28.87
C SER A 214 -32.12 0.79 28.05
N LEU A 215 -32.34 0.68 26.73
CA LEU A 215 -31.49 -0.09 25.82
C LEU A 215 -30.23 0.68 25.38
N GLY A 216 -30.08 1.94 25.78
CA GLY A 216 -28.88 2.74 25.50
C GLY A 216 -27.78 2.57 26.55
N LYS A 217 -26.53 2.50 26.09
CA LYS A 217 -25.32 2.57 26.93
C LYS A 217 -25.26 3.86 27.79
N PRO A 218 -24.39 3.94 28.81
CA PRO A 218 -24.31 5.10 29.71
C PRO A 218 -24.06 6.46 29.01
N ASP A 219 -23.40 6.46 27.85
CA ASP A 219 -23.06 7.64 27.03
C ASP A 219 -23.83 7.68 25.69
N ALA A 220 -24.90 6.89 25.57
CA ALA A 220 -25.65 6.77 24.34
C ALA A 220 -26.24 8.09 23.85
N SER A 221 -26.27 8.24 22.53
CA SER A 221 -26.95 9.33 21.84
C SER A 221 -28.32 8.86 21.33
N LEU A 222 -29.27 9.79 21.24
CA LEU A 222 -30.61 9.51 20.74
C LEU A 222 -30.99 10.53 19.67
N VAL A 223 -31.38 10.03 18.50
CA VAL A 223 -31.93 10.84 17.40
C VAL A 223 -33.44 10.70 17.38
N LEU A 224 -34.14 11.82 17.50
CA LEU A 224 -35.60 11.88 17.51
C LEU A 224 -36.08 12.65 16.28
N ALA A 225 -36.80 11.99 15.37
CA ALA A 225 -37.56 12.66 14.32
C ALA A 225 -38.88 13.22 14.91
N MET A 226 -39.20 14.48 14.62
CA MET A 226 -40.29 15.24 15.24
C MET A 226 -41.28 15.79 14.21
N ASP A 227 -42.53 16.00 14.64
CA ASP A 227 -43.50 16.88 13.98
C ASP A 227 -43.93 18.00 14.94
N SER A 228 -44.25 19.15 14.37
CA SER A 228 -44.69 20.41 14.96
C SER A 228 -45.83 20.31 15.99
N SER A 229 -46.57 19.19 16.04
CA SER A 229 -47.74 18.99 16.90
C SER A 229 -47.48 18.28 18.23
N LEU A 230 -46.25 17.84 18.56
CA LEU A 230 -45.98 16.97 19.71
C LEU A 230 -44.84 17.47 20.62
N ASN A 231 -45.20 18.18 21.70
CA ASN A 231 -44.29 18.57 22.79
C ASN A 231 -44.14 17.47 23.89
N VAL A 232 -44.86 16.35 23.77
CA VAL A 232 -44.99 15.34 24.84
C VAL A 232 -43.75 14.44 24.94
N SER A 233 -43.09 14.13 23.83
CA SER A 233 -41.95 13.19 23.79
C SER A 233 -40.67 13.78 24.39
N ALA A 234 -40.45 15.10 24.27
CA ALA A 234 -39.26 15.76 24.80
C ALA A 234 -39.20 15.75 26.33
N ALA A 235 -40.33 16.03 26.99
CA ALA A 235 -40.42 16.03 28.46
C ALA A 235 -40.21 14.63 29.07
N ILE A 236 -40.61 13.58 28.35
CA ILE A 236 -40.42 12.18 28.78
C ILE A 236 -38.95 11.78 28.67
N LEU A 237 -38.29 12.12 27.56
CA LEU A 237 -36.86 11.84 27.37
C LEU A 237 -35.99 12.61 28.36
N GLU A 238 -36.33 13.87 28.65
CA GLU A 238 -35.64 14.68 29.67
C GLU A 238 -35.81 14.12 31.09
N ALA A 239 -36.96 13.50 31.39
CA ALA A 239 -37.17 12.78 32.64
C ALA A 239 -36.34 11.48 32.73
N GLU A 240 -36.05 10.84 31.60
CA GLU A 240 -35.22 9.62 31.48
C GLU A 240 -33.72 9.91 31.30
N VAL A 241 -33.24 11.05 31.83
CA VAL A 241 -31.81 11.39 31.91
C VAL A 241 -31.17 11.75 30.55
N PHE A 242 -31.96 11.95 29.48
CA PHE A 242 -31.44 12.46 28.20
C PHE A 242 -31.51 13.99 28.12
N GLU A 243 -30.39 14.63 27.82
CA GLU A 243 -30.30 16.07 27.62
C GLU A 243 -30.32 16.41 26.13
N ARG A 244 -31.16 17.37 25.75
CA ARG A 244 -31.23 17.85 24.36
C ARG A 244 -30.01 18.70 24.03
N ILE A 245 -29.23 18.28 23.04
CA ILE A 245 -28.03 19.00 22.58
C ILE A 245 -28.42 20.09 21.57
N PHE A 246 -29.26 19.76 20.58
CA PHE A 246 -29.82 20.72 19.64
C PHE A 246 -31.07 20.15 18.93
N ASP A 247 -31.81 21.03 18.26
CA ASP A 247 -32.92 20.71 17.36
C ASP A 247 -32.82 21.51 16.05
N VAL A 248 -33.36 20.95 14.97
CA VAL A 248 -33.42 21.58 13.64
C VAL A 248 -34.88 21.79 13.27
N HIS A 249 -35.34 23.05 13.28
CA HIS A 249 -36.62 23.52 12.71
C HIS A 249 -37.80 22.54 12.91
N THR A 250 -37.99 22.04 14.13
CA THR A 250 -39.06 21.12 14.55
C THR A 250 -39.11 19.75 13.84
N SER A 251 -38.09 19.36 13.08
CA SER A 251 -38.06 18.10 12.30
C SER A 251 -37.18 17.00 12.90
N VAL A 252 -36.07 17.35 13.54
CA VAL A 252 -35.17 16.37 14.18
C VAL A 252 -34.44 17.00 15.37
N ALA A 253 -34.18 16.21 16.41
CA ALA A 253 -33.41 16.61 17.57
C ALA A 253 -32.39 15.53 17.97
N LEU A 254 -31.24 15.97 18.48
CA LEU A 254 -30.22 15.11 19.06
C LEU A 254 -30.23 15.25 20.59
N TYR A 255 -30.26 14.11 21.26
CA TYR A 255 -30.19 13.98 22.71
C TYR A 255 -28.96 13.16 23.11
N LYS A 256 -28.41 13.43 24.30
CA LYS A 256 -27.31 12.67 24.91
C LYS A 256 -27.64 12.31 26.36
N LYS A 257 -27.37 11.07 26.76
CA LYS A 257 -27.63 10.62 28.14
C LYS A 257 -26.67 11.31 29.13
N ARG A 258 -27.19 11.89 30.22
CA ARG A 258 -26.36 12.53 31.26
C ARG A 258 -25.57 11.46 32.02
N GLN A 259 -24.27 11.72 32.19
CA GLN A 259 -23.43 10.89 33.06
C GLN A 259 -23.62 11.30 34.52
N THR A 260 -23.82 10.33 35.42
CA THR A 260 -23.67 10.55 36.87
C THR A 260 -22.18 10.76 37.15
N GLU A 261 -21.81 11.95 37.64
CA GLU A 261 -20.44 12.31 37.98
C GLU A 261 -19.80 11.31 38.95
N HIS A 262 -18.97 10.40 38.46
CA HIS A 262 -17.92 9.79 39.26
C HIS A 262 -16.67 9.48 38.42
N ALA A 263 -15.63 10.26 38.74
CA ALA A 263 -14.20 9.97 38.70
C ALA A 263 -13.63 9.36 37.41
N ASN A 264 -13.22 10.23 36.49
CA ASN A 264 -11.93 10.11 35.79
C ASN A 264 -11.56 11.45 35.14
N GLY A 265 -10.52 12.11 35.68
CA GLY A 265 -9.63 13.09 35.02
C GLY A 265 -10.25 14.37 34.43
N PRO A 266 -9.56 15.52 34.49
CA PRO A 266 -10.04 16.71 33.81
C PRO A 266 -9.95 16.47 32.30
N THR A 267 -11.11 16.30 31.66
CA THR A 267 -11.28 16.59 30.24
C THR A 267 -11.47 18.10 30.11
N ASN A 268 -10.82 18.70 29.10
CA ASN A 268 -10.85 20.13 28.85
C ASN A 268 -12.30 20.62 28.70
N GLY A 269 -12.80 21.30 29.73
CA GLY A 269 -14.17 21.80 29.78
C GLY A 269 -14.28 23.00 30.71
N TYR A 270 -14.22 24.19 30.11
CA TYR A 270 -14.67 25.49 30.60
C TYR A 270 -15.16 25.58 32.05
N THR A 271 -14.28 25.98 32.95
CA THR A 271 -14.67 26.59 34.23
C THR A 271 -14.91 28.09 34.01
N LYS A 272 -16.16 28.52 34.19
CA LYS A 272 -16.47 29.95 34.40
C LYS A 272 -15.76 30.42 35.67
N GLY A 273 -14.81 31.34 35.53
CA GLY A 273 -14.13 31.96 36.67
C GLY A 273 -13.49 33.29 36.30
N THR A 274 -14.25 34.37 36.42
CA THR A 274 -13.71 35.75 36.41
C THR A 274 -12.85 35.98 37.65
N SER A 275 -11.54 36.06 37.47
CA SER A 275 -10.60 36.62 38.45
C SER A 275 -9.48 37.36 37.72
N THR A 276 -9.55 38.69 37.71
CA THR A 276 -8.46 39.57 37.27
C THR A 276 -7.45 39.73 38.39
N LYS A 277 -6.52 38.79 38.51
CA LYS A 277 -5.23 38.99 39.17
C LYS A 277 -4.15 38.31 38.32
N PHE A 278 -3.21 39.10 37.80
CA PHE A 278 -2.04 38.58 37.13
C PHE A 278 -1.08 38.04 38.20
N ASP A 279 -1.01 36.72 38.35
CA ASP A 279 0.04 36.08 39.14
C ASP A 279 1.24 35.78 38.23
N LEU A 280 2.38 36.42 38.50
CA LEU A 280 3.64 36.16 37.81
C LEU A 280 4.40 35.04 38.55
N VAL A 281 4.59 33.90 37.90
CA VAL A 281 5.36 32.77 38.44
C VAL A 281 6.68 32.66 37.68
N ILE A 282 7.80 32.83 38.39
CA ILE A 282 9.15 32.63 37.84
C ILE A 282 9.60 31.23 38.24
N GLY A 283 9.76 30.33 37.27
CA GLY A 283 10.28 28.98 37.51
C GLY A 283 11.79 28.99 37.69
N GLU A 284 12.28 28.49 38.83
CA GLU A 284 13.71 28.24 39.04
C GLU A 284 14.11 26.86 38.46
N PRO A 285 15.26 26.73 37.78
CA PRO A 285 15.75 25.44 37.35
C PRO A 285 16.18 24.58 38.56
N PRO A 286 16.03 23.24 38.49
CA PRO A 286 16.24 22.34 39.64
C PRO A 286 17.67 22.23 40.18
N ALA A 287 18.65 22.84 39.51
CA ALA A 287 20.03 22.96 39.99
C ALA A 287 20.39 24.44 40.15
N THR A 288 20.17 24.99 41.35
CA THR A 288 20.40 26.41 41.65
C THR A 288 21.89 26.68 41.85
N SER A 289 22.51 27.45 40.95
CA SER A 289 23.79 28.11 41.22
C SER A 289 23.55 29.44 41.96
N SER A 290 24.57 29.97 42.67
CA SER A 290 24.48 31.30 43.31
C SER A 290 24.16 32.41 42.29
N GLY A 291 24.61 32.27 41.05
CA GLY A 291 24.28 33.17 39.95
C GLY A 291 22.82 33.11 39.50
N SER A 292 22.22 31.91 39.46
CA SER A 292 20.81 31.73 39.08
C SER A 292 19.85 32.34 40.10
N SER A 293 20.11 32.16 41.41
CA SER A 293 19.30 32.77 42.48
C SER A 293 19.46 34.29 42.51
N SER A 294 20.68 34.80 42.32
CA SER A 294 20.94 36.25 42.23
C SER A 294 20.22 36.90 41.05
N PHE A 295 20.21 36.24 39.88
CA PHE A 295 19.49 36.69 38.70
C PHE A 295 17.96 36.72 38.92
N CYS A 296 17.37 35.65 39.47
CA CYS A 296 15.93 35.60 39.77
C CYS A 296 15.50 36.70 40.77
N CYS A 297 16.27 36.90 41.84
CA CYS A 297 16.02 37.98 42.81
C CYS A 297 16.11 39.38 42.16
N ALA A 298 17.12 39.61 41.30
CA ALA A 298 17.28 40.87 40.59
C ALA A 298 16.15 41.11 39.57
N LEU A 299 15.67 40.07 38.90
CA LEU A 299 14.52 40.14 37.97
C LEU A 299 13.22 40.45 38.71
N GLN A 300 12.97 39.80 39.85
CA GLN A 300 11.82 40.10 40.71
C GLN A 300 11.84 41.55 41.21
N ALA A 301 12.99 42.03 41.69
CA ALA A 301 13.14 43.40 42.15
C ALA A 301 12.88 44.41 41.02
N THR A 302 13.41 44.15 39.82
CA THR A 302 13.25 45.01 38.63
C THR A 302 11.81 45.07 38.13
N LEU A 303 11.11 43.93 38.11
CA LEU A 303 9.69 43.87 37.73
C LEU A 303 8.80 44.52 38.81
N GLY A 304 9.09 44.30 40.10
CA GLY A 304 8.34 44.88 41.21
C GLY A 304 8.46 46.42 41.33
N THR A 305 9.64 46.98 41.06
CA THR A 305 9.84 48.45 41.05
C THR A 305 9.24 49.13 39.83
N ARG A 306 9.10 48.44 38.69
CA ARG A 306 8.52 49.03 37.47
C ARG A 306 7.00 48.90 37.38
N LEU A 307 6.43 47.81 37.90
CA LEU A 307 4.97 47.65 38.01
C LEU A 307 4.33 48.70 38.94
N SER A 308 5.07 49.19 39.93
CA SER A 308 4.62 50.25 40.84
C SER A 308 4.73 51.68 40.26
N GLN A 309 5.36 51.85 39.10
CA GLN A 309 5.56 53.15 38.44
C GLN A 309 4.66 53.41 37.22
N CYS A 310 3.74 52.50 36.88
CA CYS A 310 2.91 52.62 35.69
C CYS A 310 1.59 53.36 35.99
N PRO A 311 1.37 54.61 35.51
CA PRO A 311 0.07 55.26 35.57
C PRO A 311 -0.74 54.94 34.30
N GLN A 312 -2.02 54.62 34.47
CA GLN A 312 -3.07 54.45 33.44
C GLN A 312 -3.13 53.10 32.71
N ALA A 313 -3.89 52.16 33.30
CA ALA A 313 -4.75 51.28 32.53
C ALA A 313 -6.20 51.79 32.66
N ALA A 314 -6.56 52.78 31.85
CA ALA A 314 -7.94 53.21 31.67
C ALA A 314 -8.24 53.23 30.16
N ALA A 315 -9.17 52.35 29.78
CA ALA A 315 -9.95 52.32 28.55
C ALA A 315 -9.20 52.21 27.22
N GLU A 316 -9.24 51.03 26.58
CA GLU A 316 -9.67 50.92 25.18
C GLU A 316 -10.02 49.47 24.79
N GLN A 317 -11.07 49.33 24.00
CA GLN A 317 -11.72 48.10 23.58
C GLN A 317 -10.85 47.30 22.58
N ARG A 318 -10.71 45.98 22.77
CA ARG A 318 -10.27 45.03 21.73
C ARG A 318 -11.21 43.82 21.69
N PRO A 319 -11.43 43.21 20.50
CA PRO A 319 -12.50 42.24 20.25
C PRO A 319 -12.22 40.88 20.90
N PRO A 320 -13.25 40.04 21.13
CA PRO A 320 -13.11 38.77 21.84
C PRO A 320 -12.52 37.72 20.91
N GLY A 321 -11.33 37.25 21.23
CA GLY A 321 -10.69 36.15 20.52
C GLY A 321 -9.19 36.22 20.71
N LEU A 322 -8.69 35.51 21.73
CA LEU A 322 -7.39 34.83 21.82
C LEU A 322 -7.03 34.57 23.29
N ASP A 323 -7.14 33.29 23.63
CA ASP A 323 -6.41 32.46 24.58
C ASP A 323 -6.00 32.97 25.99
N HIS A 324 -6.48 32.24 27.00
CA HIS A 324 -6.16 32.39 28.41
C HIS A 324 -5.06 31.40 28.83
N SER A 325 -3.80 31.66 28.47
CA SER A 325 -2.62 31.09 29.15
C SER A 325 -1.32 31.78 28.70
N ARG A 326 -0.96 32.90 29.32
CA ARG A 326 0.37 33.50 29.12
C ARG A 326 1.36 32.93 30.14
N GLN A 327 2.10 31.90 29.76
CA GLN A 327 3.41 31.59 30.36
C GLN A 327 4.50 32.20 29.47
N GLN A 328 5.08 33.32 29.90
CA GLN A 328 6.27 33.86 29.25
C GLN A 328 7.50 33.10 29.74
N CYS A 329 8.10 32.27 28.88
CA CYS A 329 9.35 31.58 29.17
C CYS A 329 10.53 32.39 28.62
N VAL A 330 11.32 32.99 29.51
CA VAL A 330 12.64 33.54 29.17
C VAL A 330 13.66 32.42 29.37
N HIS A 331 14.07 31.74 28.30
CA HIS A 331 15.16 30.77 28.36
C HIS A 331 16.52 31.46 28.30
N GLY A 332 17.30 31.31 29.37
CA GLY A 332 18.69 31.77 29.46
C GLY A 332 19.57 31.05 28.43
N CYS A 333 20.24 31.84 27.61
CA CYS A 333 21.09 31.41 26.51
C CYS A 333 22.28 30.56 26.99
N GLY A 334 22.40 29.34 26.46
CA GLY A 334 23.52 28.44 26.71
C GLY A 334 24.72 28.70 25.80
N ARG A 335 25.90 28.79 26.43
CA ARG A 335 27.28 28.65 25.91
C ARG A 335 27.89 29.83 25.14
N ARG A 336 28.61 30.68 25.88
CA ARG A 336 29.92 31.21 25.45
C ARG A 336 31.00 30.73 26.41
N HIS A 337 32.06 30.18 25.84
CA HIS A 337 33.35 30.01 26.50
C HIS A 337 33.99 31.39 26.66
N SER A 338 34.00 31.94 27.87
CA SER A 338 35.07 32.80 28.40
C SER A 338 34.73 33.22 29.82
N GLU A 339 35.65 32.97 30.72
CA GLU A 339 35.69 33.50 32.09
C GLU A 339 35.69 35.04 32.00
N ASP A 340 34.58 35.70 32.33
CA ASP A 340 34.48 37.11 32.74
C ASP A 340 33.01 37.40 33.12
N TYR A 341 32.64 37.10 34.37
CA TYR A 341 31.33 37.44 34.94
C TYR A 341 31.38 38.86 35.53
N GLU A 342 31.33 39.88 34.69
CA GLU A 342 31.08 41.27 35.09
C GLU A 342 29.86 41.82 34.32
N ASP A 343 28.65 41.32 34.65
CA ASP A 343 27.44 42.15 34.83
C ASP A 343 26.18 41.28 34.96
N VAL A 344 25.90 40.80 36.17
CA VAL A 344 24.63 40.13 36.52
C VAL A 344 23.43 41.10 36.42
N ALA A 345 23.68 42.40 36.26
CA ALA A 345 22.65 43.46 36.20
C ALA A 345 21.97 43.63 34.83
N VAL A 346 22.60 43.20 33.72
CA VAL A 346 22.11 43.52 32.36
C VAL A 346 20.94 42.61 31.95
N GLY A 347 21.02 41.32 32.22
CA GLY A 347 20.01 40.35 31.82
C GLY A 347 18.62 40.58 32.45
N PRO A 348 18.49 40.81 33.78
CA PRO A 348 17.21 41.12 34.42
C PRO A 348 16.58 42.43 33.94
N ALA A 349 17.41 43.45 33.69
CA ALA A 349 16.95 44.72 33.15
C ALA A 349 16.49 44.61 31.70
N LEU A 350 17.16 43.78 30.87
CA LEU A 350 16.76 43.50 29.50
C LEU A 350 15.44 42.72 29.45
N ALA A 351 15.31 41.63 30.22
CA ALA A 351 14.07 40.86 30.32
C ALA A 351 12.91 41.74 30.81
N GLY A 352 13.14 42.59 31.82
CA GLY A 352 12.14 43.55 32.28
C GLY A 352 11.72 44.59 31.23
N ARG A 353 12.64 45.02 30.35
CA ARG A 353 12.29 45.91 29.22
C ARG A 353 11.47 45.19 28.15
N ILE A 354 11.76 43.93 27.86
CA ILE A 354 11.03 43.11 26.87
C ILE A 354 9.60 42.87 27.33
N VAL A 355 9.43 42.41 28.58
CA VAL A 355 8.11 42.13 29.18
C VAL A 355 7.22 43.39 29.22
N MET A 356 7.82 44.56 29.40
CA MET A 356 7.13 45.85 29.44
C MET A 356 7.02 46.56 28.09
N SER A 357 7.51 45.95 27.01
CA SER A 357 7.42 46.55 25.68
C SER A 357 6.12 46.15 24.99
N ASP A 358 5.66 46.97 24.03
CA ASP A 358 4.44 46.70 23.25
C ASP A 358 4.64 45.63 22.15
N THR A 359 5.72 44.83 22.25
CA THR A 359 6.03 43.78 21.28
C THR A 359 4.99 42.66 21.30
N THR A 360 4.69 42.11 20.13
CA THR A 360 3.79 40.96 19.97
C THR A 360 4.55 39.62 19.94
N ASP A 361 5.87 39.67 20.11
CA ASP A 361 6.74 38.51 20.01
C ASP A 361 6.92 37.80 21.36
N ASP A 362 6.97 36.47 21.33
CA ASP A 362 7.01 35.63 22.54
C ASP A 362 8.37 34.97 22.79
N GLU A 363 9.29 35.01 21.81
CA GLU A 363 10.62 34.40 21.91
C GLU A 363 11.74 35.36 21.48
N PHE A 364 12.75 35.54 22.33
CA PHE A 364 13.84 36.48 22.10
C PHE A 364 15.19 35.83 22.39
N GLN A 365 16.18 36.15 21.56
CA GLN A 365 17.57 35.77 21.75
C GLN A 365 18.45 37.02 21.68
N GLU A 366 19.28 37.26 22.70
CA GLU A 366 20.32 38.28 22.61
C GLU A 366 21.59 37.66 22.01
N ARG A 367 22.14 38.29 20.97
CA ARG A 367 23.43 37.91 20.39
C ARG A 367 24.24 39.16 20.07
N ASP A 368 25.44 39.27 20.66
CA ASP A 368 26.38 40.39 20.47
C ASP A 368 25.74 41.77 20.77
N GLY A 369 24.93 41.86 21.84
CA GLY A 369 24.27 43.10 22.24
C GLY A 369 23.03 43.47 21.42
N MET A 370 22.62 42.61 20.48
CA MET A 370 21.43 42.83 19.64
C MET A 370 20.34 41.81 19.96
N LEU A 371 19.13 42.31 20.18
CA LEU A 371 17.96 41.46 20.40
C LEU A 371 17.46 40.92 19.06
N GLN A 372 17.36 39.60 18.95
CA GLN A 372 16.90 38.86 17.79
C GLN A 372 15.61 38.13 18.13
N VAL A 373 14.76 37.93 17.13
CA VAL A 373 13.47 37.25 17.25
C VAL A 373 13.40 36.16 16.19
N ALA A 374 12.92 34.98 16.56
CA ALA A 374 12.74 33.89 15.60
C ALA A 374 11.58 34.19 14.65
N ARG A 375 11.79 33.93 13.36
CA ARG A 375 10.78 34.05 12.29
C ARG A 375 10.87 32.86 11.37
N ILE A 376 9.73 32.21 11.13
CA ILE A 376 9.61 31.18 10.10
C ILE A 376 9.37 31.90 8.78
N PHE A 377 10.20 31.65 7.78
CA PHE A 377 10.01 32.17 6.43
C PHE A 377 10.25 31.06 5.40
N ASN A 378 9.51 31.13 4.29
CA ASN A 378 9.72 30.22 3.17
C ASN A 378 11.02 30.58 2.45
N SER A 379 11.98 29.65 2.40
CA SER A 379 13.26 29.82 1.70
C SER A 379 13.27 28.96 0.44
N PRO A 380 12.98 29.52 -0.76
CA PRO A 380 12.97 28.74 -2.00
C PRO A 380 14.32 28.05 -2.27
N VAL A 381 15.41 28.77 -2.05
CA VAL A 381 16.78 28.26 -2.28
C VAL A 381 17.18 27.19 -1.27
N GLY A 382 16.82 27.37 0.01
CA GLY A 382 17.07 26.36 1.05
C GLY A 382 16.24 25.10 0.84
N ASN A 383 14.96 25.28 0.49
CA ASN A 383 14.05 24.20 0.16
C ASN A 383 14.52 23.43 -1.06
N GLU A 384 15.05 24.11 -2.08
CA GLU A 384 15.61 23.44 -3.26
C GLU A 384 16.87 22.63 -2.94
N GLY A 385 17.72 23.12 -2.04
CA GLY A 385 18.88 22.38 -1.54
C GLY A 385 18.49 21.14 -0.74
N VAL A 386 17.49 21.25 0.14
CA VAL A 386 16.95 20.12 0.91
C VAL A 386 16.21 19.13 0.00
N ARG A 387 15.45 19.62 -0.98
CA ARG A 387 14.75 18.82 -1.99
C ARG A 387 15.74 18.01 -2.83
N ARG A 388 16.89 18.56 -3.20
CA ARG A 388 17.97 17.83 -3.89
C ARG A 388 18.57 16.69 -3.06
N CYS A 389 18.50 16.75 -1.73
CA CYS A 389 19.01 15.71 -0.83
C CYS A 389 17.95 14.68 -0.43
N LEU A 390 16.67 15.06 -0.46
CA LEU A 390 15.54 14.22 -0.07
C LEU A 390 14.86 13.51 -1.25
N GLU A 391 14.88 14.12 -2.44
CA GLU A 391 14.51 13.40 -3.67
C GLU A 391 15.65 12.43 -3.96
N ALA A 392 15.39 11.13 -3.76
CA ALA A 392 16.22 10.06 -4.27
C ALA A 392 16.27 10.17 -5.80
N SER A 393 17.11 11.07 -6.31
CA SER A 393 17.25 11.30 -7.73
C SER A 393 17.88 10.04 -8.31
N VAL A 394 17.06 9.18 -8.92
CA VAL A 394 17.55 8.17 -9.86
C VAL A 394 18.25 8.96 -10.96
N ARG A 395 19.59 8.97 -10.92
CA ARG A 395 20.39 9.68 -11.93
C ARG A 395 20.68 8.73 -13.07
N ILE A 396 20.13 9.04 -14.24
CA ILE A 396 20.51 8.36 -15.48
C ILE A 396 21.97 8.71 -15.74
N GLN A 397 22.84 7.70 -15.68
CA GLN A 397 24.25 7.80 -15.98
C GLN A 397 24.60 6.74 -17.04
N GLY A 398 25.55 7.04 -17.91
CA GLY A 398 26.07 6.05 -18.85
C GLY A 398 26.80 4.95 -18.07
N ILE A 399 26.42 3.68 -18.28
CA ILE A 399 27.10 2.53 -17.64
C ILE A 399 28.57 2.47 -18.08
N GLY A 400 28.86 2.80 -19.35
CA GLY A 400 30.22 2.80 -19.89
C GLY A 400 31.14 3.87 -19.29
N ASP A 401 30.59 4.90 -18.65
CA ASP A 401 31.37 5.98 -18.03
C ASP A 401 31.76 5.66 -16.58
N GLN A 402 31.35 4.50 -16.07
CA GLN A 402 31.57 4.09 -14.69
C GLN A 402 32.80 3.20 -14.59
N GLU A 403 33.78 3.59 -13.76
CA GLU A 403 34.91 2.71 -13.41
C GLU A 403 34.50 1.56 -12.48
N ARG A 404 33.33 1.68 -11.85
CA ARG A 404 32.80 0.72 -10.88
C ARG A 404 32.20 -0.51 -11.57
N PHE A 405 32.28 -1.63 -10.88
CA PHE A 405 31.58 -2.84 -11.26
C PHE A 405 30.13 -2.71 -10.80
N LEU A 406 29.21 -2.74 -11.75
CA LEU A 406 27.79 -2.53 -11.49
C LEU A 406 27.03 -3.82 -11.76
N LEU A 407 26.09 -4.14 -10.89
CA LEU A 407 25.18 -5.27 -10.99
C LEU A 407 23.74 -4.77 -10.93
N LEU A 408 22.89 -5.28 -11.83
CA LEU A 408 21.46 -5.03 -11.78
C LEU A 408 20.85 -5.77 -10.59
N THR A 409 20.00 -5.08 -9.83
CA THR A 409 19.23 -5.67 -8.74
C THR A 409 17.78 -5.18 -8.76
N ILE A 410 16.91 -5.88 -8.04
CA ILE A 410 15.52 -5.49 -7.82
C ILE A 410 15.42 -4.98 -6.38
N LEU A 411 15.19 -3.67 -6.17
CA LEU A 411 15.07 -3.16 -4.80
C LEU A 411 13.78 -3.62 -4.12
N LYS A 412 12.66 -3.69 -4.86
CA LYS A 412 11.38 -4.17 -4.36
C LYS A 412 10.74 -5.13 -5.39
N PRO A 413 10.77 -6.45 -5.13
CA PRO A 413 10.07 -7.41 -5.99
C PRO A 413 8.59 -7.06 -6.15
N GLY A 414 8.06 -7.23 -7.36
CA GLY A 414 6.73 -6.78 -7.78
C GLY A 414 6.74 -5.43 -8.53
N LEU A 415 7.78 -4.62 -8.34
CA LEU A 415 7.91 -3.28 -8.91
C LEU A 415 9.08 -3.19 -9.90
N LEU A 416 8.78 -3.27 -11.21
CA LEU A 416 9.80 -3.24 -12.28
C LEU A 416 10.64 -1.95 -12.31
N ASP A 417 10.06 -0.81 -11.95
CA ASP A 417 10.74 0.48 -11.89
C ASP A 417 11.80 0.56 -10.79
N THR A 418 11.85 -0.46 -9.92
CA THR A 418 12.89 -0.61 -8.89
C THR A 418 14.09 -1.43 -9.35
N LEU A 419 14.10 -1.86 -10.61
CA LEU A 419 15.29 -2.39 -11.27
C LEU A 419 16.34 -1.27 -11.36
N THR A 420 17.45 -1.44 -10.67
CA THR A 420 18.54 -0.47 -10.66
C THR A 420 19.89 -1.14 -10.65
N PHE A 421 20.88 -0.48 -11.23
CA PHE A 421 22.27 -0.86 -11.07
C PHE A 421 22.79 -0.38 -9.72
N ILE A 422 23.44 -1.28 -8.99
CA ILE A 422 24.17 -0.99 -7.75
C ILE A 422 25.63 -1.40 -7.91
N GLU A 423 26.50 -0.89 -7.04
CA GLU A 423 27.88 -1.35 -6.97
C GLU A 423 27.92 -2.83 -6.53
N ASP A 424 28.69 -3.64 -7.24
CA ASP A 424 28.81 -5.07 -6.96
C ASP A 424 29.86 -5.34 -5.88
N ASP A 425 29.39 -5.57 -4.65
CA ASP A 425 30.26 -5.86 -3.51
C ASP A 425 31.15 -7.10 -3.71
N ARG A 426 30.77 -8.03 -4.60
CA ARG A 426 31.58 -9.21 -4.94
C ARG A 426 32.92 -8.83 -5.56
N MET A 427 33.00 -7.63 -6.13
CA MET A 427 34.18 -7.13 -6.84
C MET A 427 35.14 -6.35 -5.92
N LYS A 428 34.89 -6.35 -4.61
CA LYS A 428 35.74 -5.70 -3.60
C LYS A 428 36.86 -6.62 -3.06
N VAL A 429 36.82 -7.91 -3.38
CA VAL A 429 37.89 -8.87 -3.05
C VAL A 429 38.85 -9.04 -4.24
N PRO A 430 40.01 -9.68 -4.14
CA PRO A 430 40.82 -9.96 -5.32
C PRO A 430 40.20 -11.04 -6.23
N LEU A 431 40.50 -11.00 -7.53
CA LEU A 431 40.12 -12.04 -8.50
C LEU A 431 40.52 -13.44 -8.01
N GLY A 432 39.59 -14.39 -8.03
CA GLY A 432 39.79 -15.74 -7.53
C GLY A 432 40.75 -16.58 -8.38
N GLU A 433 41.28 -17.65 -7.79
CA GLU A 433 42.32 -18.49 -8.43
C GLU A 433 41.84 -19.22 -9.69
N SER A 434 40.54 -19.43 -9.88
CA SER A 434 39.93 -20.09 -11.05
C SER A 434 39.05 -19.16 -11.87
N GLU A 435 39.14 -17.85 -11.64
CA GLU A 435 38.23 -16.88 -12.24
C GLU A 435 38.87 -16.15 -13.43
N ILE A 436 38.00 -15.68 -14.31
CA ILE A 436 38.31 -14.70 -15.35
C ILE A 436 37.47 -13.46 -15.11
N GLU A 437 38.02 -12.29 -15.43
CA GLU A 437 37.29 -11.04 -15.50
C GLU A 437 36.78 -10.81 -16.91
N VAL A 438 35.50 -10.44 -17.01
CA VAL A 438 34.82 -10.21 -18.28
C VAL A 438 34.15 -8.83 -18.27
N ASP A 439 34.46 -8.05 -19.31
CA ASP A 439 33.76 -6.82 -19.68
C ASP A 439 32.52 -7.19 -20.52
N VAL A 440 31.35 -7.09 -19.87
CA VAL A 440 30.07 -7.58 -20.40
C VAL A 440 29.59 -6.64 -21.50
N LYS A 441 29.23 -7.22 -22.64
CA LYS A 441 28.73 -6.48 -23.82
C LYS A 441 27.25 -6.66 -24.05
N ALA A 442 26.72 -7.84 -23.73
CA ALA A 442 25.30 -8.14 -23.81
C ALA A 442 24.92 -9.19 -22.76
N THR A 443 23.66 -9.18 -22.35
CA THR A 443 23.10 -10.13 -21.40
C THR A 443 21.74 -10.65 -21.87
N GLY A 444 21.44 -11.91 -21.59
CA GLY A 444 20.17 -12.55 -21.97
C GLY A 444 19.12 -12.41 -20.86
N VAL A 445 17.97 -11.83 -21.19
CA VAL A 445 16.81 -11.78 -20.28
C VAL A 445 15.99 -13.05 -20.43
N ASN A 446 15.80 -13.76 -19.32
CA ASN A 446 15.10 -15.04 -19.30
C ASN A 446 13.80 -14.95 -18.49
N PHE A 447 12.87 -15.89 -18.72
CA PHE A 447 11.58 -15.91 -17.99
C PHE A 447 11.75 -15.96 -16.47
N LYS A 448 12.84 -16.59 -15.98
CA LYS A 448 13.21 -16.59 -14.56
C LYS A 448 13.47 -15.18 -14.03
N ASP A 449 14.07 -14.30 -14.83
CA ASP A 449 14.33 -12.90 -14.45
C ASP A 449 13.02 -12.12 -14.32
N ILE A 450 12.05 -12.38 -15.20
CA ILE A 450 10.71 -11.77 -15.12
C ILE A 450 9.96 -12.25 -13.88
N MET A 451 9.96 -13.56 -13.61
CA MET A 451 9.33 -14.12 -12.41
C MET A 451 9.98 -13.62 -11.12
N ALA A 452 11.29 -13.40 -11.13
CA ALA A 452 12.01 -12.76 -10.04
C ALA A 452 11.60 -11.30 -9.83
N ALA A 453 11.55 -10.53 -10.92
CA ALA A 453 11.15 -9.13 -10.88
C ALA A 453 9.69 -8.95 -10.42
N MET A 454 8.80 -9.90 -10.75
CA MET A 454 7.41 -9.96 -10.27
C MET A 454 7.27 -10.43 -8.81
N GLY A 455 8.34 -10.91 -8.16
CA GLY A 455 8.28 -11.46 -6.81
C GLY A 455 7.64 -12.86 -6.72
N LEU A 456 7.40 -13.52 -7.85
CA LEU A 456 6.81 -14.87 -7.91
C LEU A 456 7.84 -15.98 -7.64
N VAL A 457 9.13 -15.69 -7.87
CA VAL A 457 10.24 -16.60 -7.59
C VAL A 457 11.34 -15.85 -6.86
N ALA A 458 11.73 -16.34 -5.68
CA ALA A 458 12.87 -15.79 -4.96
C ALA A 458 14.19 -16.11 -5.69
N VAL A 459 14.99 -15.09 -5.97
CA VAL A 459 16.34 -15.22 -6.52
C VAL A 459 17.31 -14.37 -5.72
N SER A 460 18.54 -14.85 -5.57
CA SER A 460 19.65 -14.11 -4.94
C SER A 460 20.20 -13.05 -5.90
N LEU A 461 20.34 -13.39 -7.17
CA LEU A 461 20.92 -12.57 -8.23
C LEU A 461 20.10 -12.72 -9.52
N ILE A 462 19.93 -11.62 -10.25
CA ILE A 462 19.22 -11.59 -11.53
C ILE A 462 20.21 -11.73 -12.71
N GLY A 463 19.74 -12.32 -13.80
CA GLY A 463 20.54 -12.59 -14.99
C GLY A 463 21.21 -13.95 -14.91
N ASN A 464 21.10 -14.72 -15.99
CA ASN A 464 21.52 -16.13 -16.03
C ASN A 464 22.57 -16.40 -17.12
N GLU A 465 22.81 -15.46 -18.03
CA GLU A 465 23.74 -15.61 -19.15
C GLU A 465 24.21 -14.26 -19.65
N ALA A 466 25.43 -14.21 -20.19
CA ALA A 466 25.99 -13.01 -20.80
C ALA A 466 27.01 -13.34 -21.89
N SER A 467 27.46 -12.31 -22.61
CA SER A 467 28.62 -12.39 -23.47
C SER A 467 29.48 -11.13 -23.35
N GLY A 468 30.77 -11.27 -23.59
CA GLY A 468 31.70 -10.18 -23.39
C GLY A 468 33.14 -10.50 -23.78
N ILE A 469 34.06 -9.66 -23.32
CA ILE A 469 35.48 -9.74 -23.61
C ILE A 469 36.24 -10.01 -22.32
N VAL A 470 37.12 -10.99 -22.31
CA VAL A 470 38.00 -11.26 -21.17
C VAL A 470 38.96 -10.08 -21.00
N THR A 471 39.08 -9.53 -19.78
CA THR A 471 39.99 -8.42 -19.46
C THR A 471 41.15 -8.85 -18.57
N ALA A 472 40.93 -9.87 -17.73
CA ALA A 472 41.96 -10.47 -16.88
C ALA A 472 41.66 -11.96 -16.68
N SER A 473 42.70 -12.75 -16.41
CA SER A 473 42.59 -14.17 -16.11
C SER A 473 43.48 -14.53 -14.94
N SER A 474 42.99 -15.40 -14.05
CA SER A 474 43.84 -16.03 -13.05
C SER A 474 44.92 -16.91 -13.69
N SER A 475 45.95 -17.28 -12.93
CA SER A 475 47.00 -18.18 -13.42
C SER A 475 46.47 -19.54 -13.86
N ALA A 476 45.45 -20.09 -13.17
CA ALA A 476 44.84 -21.36 -13.52
C ALA A 476 43.99 -21.25 -14.81
N ALA A 477 43.28 -20.14 -14.99
CA ALA A 477 42.43 -19.88 -16.15
C ALA A 477 43.21 -19.42 -17.40
N ALA A 478 44.40 -18.85 -17.23
CA ALA A 478 45.21 -18.25 -18.29
C ALA A 478 45.59 -19.20 -19.44
N SER A 479 45.57 -20.51 -19.18
CA SER A 479 45.82 -21.53 -20.23
C SER A 479 44.66 -21.67 -21.23
N ARG A 480 43.45 -21.27 -20.84
CA ARG A 480 42.22 -21.39 -21.64
C ARG A 480 41.66 -20.07 -22.11
N PHE A 481 41.88 -19.00 -21.35
CA PHE A 481 41.34 -17.66 -21.61
C PHE A 481 42.40 -16.59 -21.35
N GLN A 482 42.57 -15.70 -22.31
CA GLN A 482 43.50 -14.58 -22.28
C GLN A 482 42.73 -13.26 -22.46
N PRO A 483 43.27 -12.14 -21.96
CA PRO A 483 42.70 -10.83 -22.22
C PRO A 483 42.52 -10.57 -23.73
N GLY A 484 41.33 -10.11 -24.12
CA GLY A 484 40.91 -9.92 -25.51
C GLY A 484 40.04 -11.03 -26.08
N ASP A 485 39.99 -12.21 -25.44
CA ASP A 485 39.15 -13.31 -25.89
C ASP A 485 37.66 -12.98 -25.81
N ARG A 486 36.92 -13.35 -26.85
CA ARG A 486 35.46 -13.19 -26.92
C ARG A 486 34.80 -14.41 -26.34
N VAL A 487 33.96 -14.22 -25.32
CA VAL A 487 33.35 -15.33 -24.58
C VAL A 487 31.86 -15.14 -24.34
N THR A 488 31.20 -16.25 -24.07
CA THR A 488 29.84 -16.29 -23.52
C THR A 488 29.80 -17.13 -22.26
N LEU A 489 28.88 -16.78 -21.37
CA LEU A 489 28.90 -17.12 -19.96
C LEU A 489 27.54 -17.68 -19.52
N LEU A 490 27.56 -18.65 -18.61
CA LEU A 490 26.36 -19.23 -18.01
C LEU A 490 26.51 -19.32 -16.48
N TRP A 491 25.92 -18.38 -15.76
CA TRP A 491 25.79 -18.43 -14.30
C TRP A 491 24.77 -17.40 -13.79
N GLU A 492 24.50 -17.33 -12.49
CA GLU A 492 23.66 -16.29 -11.91
C GLU A 492 24.41 -14.96 -11.70
N GLY A 493 23.69 -13.84 -11.79
CA GLY A 493 24.25 -12.50 -11.60
C GLY A 493 24.99 -11.94 -12.82
N MET A 494 24.53 -12.30 -14.02
CA MET A 494 25.16 -11.91 -15.29
C MET A 494 24.68 -10.55 -15.82
N HIS A 495 23.61 -9.98 -15.26
CA HIS A 495 23.15 -8.63 -15.57
C HIS A 495 24.08 -7.59 -14.93
N ALA A 496 25.33 -7.51 -15.38
CA ALA A 496 26.38 -6.66 -14.82
C ALA A 496 27.15 -5.91 -15.92
N SER A 497 27.87 -4.84 -15.55
CA SER A 497 28.77 -4.12 -16.46
C SER A 497 30.10 -4.87 -16.67
N LYS A 498 30.64 -5.39 -15.57
CA LYS A 498 31.85 -6.22 -15.51
C LYS A 498 31.64 -7.23 -14.39
N LEU A 499 32.24 -8.41 -14.52
CA LEU A 499 32.12 -9.46 -13.51
C LEU A 499 33.33 -10.39 -13.50
N TRP A 500 33.47 -11.12 -12.39
CA TRP A 500 34.31 -12.30 -12.27
C TRP A 500 33.47 -13.56 -12.33
N ILE A 501 33.98 -14.57 -13.02
CA ILE A 501 33.30 -15.86 -13.17
C ILE A 501 34.32 -16.98 -13.24
N ASP A 502 33.97 -18.14 -12.70
CA ASP A 502 34.76 -19.37 -12.86
C ASP A 502 34.92 -19.69 -14.34
N HIS A 503 36.17 -19.91 -14.77
CA HIS A 503 36.52 -20.11 -16.17
C HIS A 503 35.81 -21.33 -16.81
N ARG A 504 35.30 -22.27 -16.02
CA ARG A 504 34.57 -23.45 -16.52
C ARG A 504 33.19 -23.08 -17.07
N LEU A 505 32.64 -21.96 -16.63
CA LEU A 505 31.33 -21.45 -17.03
C LEU A 505 31.40 -20.50 -18.23
N ALA A 506 32.56 -20.42 -18.87
CA ALA A 506 32.81 -19.62 -20.05
C ALA A 506 33.15 -20.50 -21.26
N VAL A 507 32.71 -20.08 -22.45
CA VAL A 507 33.08 -20.70 -23.74
C VAL A 507 33.42 -19.59 -24.75
N HIS A 508 34.42 -19.84 -25.59
CA HIS A 508 34.79 -18.96 -26.70
C HIS A 508 33.65 -18.81 -27.69
N ILE A 509 33.52 -17.63 -28.29
CA ILE A 509 32.59 -17.38 -29.40
C ILE A 509 33.37 -16.97 -30.66
N PRO A 510 32.90 -17.34 -31.86
CA PRO A 510 33.55 -16.92 -33.11
C PRO A 510 33.58 -15.40 -33.28
N ASP A 511 34.61 -14.88 -33.94
CA ASP A 511 34.72 -13.45 -34.26
C ASP A 511 33.54 -12.91 -35.09
N SER A 512 32.94 -13.78 -35.91
CA SER A 512 31.78 -13.45 -36.74
C SER A 512 30.47 -13.34 -35.96
N MET A 513 30.44 -13.76 -34.69
CA MET A 513 29.24 -13.75 -33.86
C MET A 513 29.18 -12.47 -33.02
N SER A 514 28.10 -11.70 -33.17
CA SER A 514 27.82 -10.55 -32.31
C SER A 514 27.57 -10.96 -30.86
N PHE A 515 27.88 -10.08 -29.91
CA PHE A 515 27.63 -10.32 -28.49
C PHE A 515 26.14 -10.52 -28.18
N ASP A 516 25.22 -9.83 -28.87
CA ASP A 516 23.77 -9.99 -28.66
C ASP A 516 23.31 -11.42 -28.96
N VAL A 517 23.73 -11.95 -30.12
CA VAL A 517 23.48 -13.34 -30.51
C VAL A 517 24.11 -14.31 -29.51
N ALA A 518 25.37 -14.09 -29.14
CA ALA A 518 26.08 -14.96 -28.20
C ALA A 518 25.41 -15.00 -26.82
N ALA A 519 24.93 -13.86 -26.31
CA ALA A 519 24.30 -13.78 -24.99
C ALA A 519 22.94 -14.49 -24.92
N SER A 520 22.28 -14.73 -26.06
CA SER A 520 20.94 -15.37 -26.12
C SER A 520 20.94 -16.91 -26.14
N GLN A 521 22.11 -17.53 -26.04
CA GLN A 521 22.33 -18.94 -26.34
C GLN A 521 22.66 -19.84 -25.13
N PRO A 522 23.46 -19.40 -24.13
CA PRO A 522 24.01 -20.30 -23.12
C PRO A 522 22.98 -21.09 -22.33
N LEU A 523 22.03 -20.42 -21.69
CA LEU A 523 21.07 -21.06 -20.82
C LEU A 523 20.16 -21.99 -21.59
N VAL A 524 19.62 -21.52 -22.72
CA VAL A 524 18.67 -22.29 -23.54
C VAL A 524 19.32 -23.52 -24.16
N HIS A 525 20.55 -23.40 -24.68
CA HIS A 525 21.25 -24.52 -25.30
C HIS A 525 21.80 -25.50 -24.26
N ALA A 526 22.34 -25.03 -23.14
CA ALA A 526 22.78 -25.91 -22.05
C ALA A 526 21.59 -26.68 -21.45
N THR A 527 20.44 -26.01 -21.26
CA THR A 527 19.20 -26.64 -20.77
C THR A 527 18.70 -27.70 -21.73
N ALA A 528 18.58 -27.38 -23.03
CA ALA A 528 18.15 -28.34 -24.03
C ALA A 528 19.12 -29.53 -24.16
N HIS A 529 20.43 -29.28 -24.16
CA HIS A 529 21.44 -30.32 -24.25
C HIS A 529 21.40 -31.24 -23.01
N HIS A 530 21.37 -30.67 -21.80
CA HIS A 530 21.29 -31.47 -20.58
C HIS A 530 19.99 -32.28 -20.51
N ALA A 531 18.85 -31.66 -20.82
CA ALA A 531 17.54 -32.31 -20.82
C ALA A 531 17.47 -33.47 -21.82
N LEU A 532 17.80 -33.22 -23.08
CA LEU A 532 17.55 -34.16 -24.17
C LEU A 532 18.66 -35.21 -24.32
N VAL A 533 19.92 -34.84 -24.09
CA VAL A 533 21.07 -35.73 -24.29
C VAL A 533 21.44 -36.45 -23.01
N ASN A 534 21.63 -35.72 -21.91
CA ASN A 534 22.19 -36.29 -20.68
C ASN A 534 21.12 -36.99 -19.82
N VAL A 535 19.96 -36.36 -19.64
CA VAL A 535 18.86 -36.86 -18.79
C VAL A 535 17.96 -37.81 -19.58
N ALA A 536 17.37 -37.34 -20.69
CA ALA A 536 16.45 -38.11 -21.52
C ALA A 536 17.15 -39.21 -22.34
N LYS A 537 18.41 -38.99 -22.74
CA LYS A 537 19.17 -39.88 -23.63
C LYS A 537 18.43 -40.19 -24.93
N LEU A 538 17.89 -39.13 -25.53
CA LEU A 538 17.06 -39.18 -26.74
C LEU A 538 17.79 -39.88 -27.90
N ARG A 539 17.06 -40.73 -28.63
CA ARG A 539 17.55 -41.50 -29.77
C ARG A 539 16.78 -41.16 -31.04
N PRO A 540 17.40 -41.33 -32.22
CA PRO A 540 16.71 -41.20 -33.49
C PRO A 540 15.41 -42.02 -33.54
N GLY A 541 14.33 -41.41 -34.03
CA GLY A 541 13.01 -42.03 -34.13
C GLY A 541 12.12 -41.90 -32.89
N GLN A 542 12.63 -41.38 -31.77
CA GLN A 542 11.82 -41.10 -30.59
C GLN A 542 11.10 -39.74 -30.70
N SER A 543 9.92 -39.68 -30.08
CA SER A 543 9.03 -38.52 -30.07
C SER A 543 9.19 -37.66 -28.82
N VAL A 544 9.18 -36.34 -28.99
CA VAL A 544 9.25 -35.37 -27.89
C VAL A 544 8.06 -34.41 -27.95
N LEU A 545 7.45 -34.15 -26.79
CA LEU A 545 6.47 -33.08 -26.59
C LEU A 545 7.17 -31.92 -25.90
N ILE A 546 7.10 -30.73 -26.51
CA ILE A 546 7.68 -29.49 -25.97
C ILE A 546 6.54 -28.47 -25.84
N PRO A 547 5.92 -28.35 -24.66
CA PRO A 547 4.91 -27.34 -24.42
C PRO A 547 5.57 -25.97 -24.24
N LEU A 548 5.18 -24.99 -25.07
CA LEU A 548 5.71 -23.63 -25.03
C LEU A 548 4.54 -22.65 -24.79
N PRO A 549 4.66 -21.70 -23.83
CA PRO A 549 3.66 -20.65 -23.63
C PRO A 549 3.80 -19.60 -24.74
N LEU A 550 3.20 -19.85 -25.92
CA LEU A 550 3.39 -19.04 -27.12
C LEU A 550 2.02 -18.75 -27.77
N ALA A 551 1.72 -17.47 -28.07
CA ALA A 551 0.51 -17.03 -28.77
C ALA A 551 0.40 -17.58 -30.22
N ALA A 552 -0.83 -17.80 -30.69
CA ALA A 552 -1.16 -18.93 -31.57
C ALA A 552 -0.81 -18.81 -33.07
N GLU A 553 -0.99 -17.66 -33.74
CA GLU A 553 -0.96 -17.68 -35.22
C GLU A 553 0.41 -17.40 -35.83
N ASP A 554 1.08 -16.31 -35.45
CA ASP A 554 2.40 -15.98 -36.00
C ASP A 554 3.46 -17.01 -35.65
N LYS A 555 3.34 -17.62 -34.47
CA LYS A 555 4.28 -18.62 -33.98
C LYS A 555 4.06 -19.99 -34.60
N CYS A 556 2.82 -20.38 -34.93
CA CYS A 556 2.56 -21.58 -35.74
C CYS A 556 3.26 -21.48 -37.10
N ARG A 557 3.15 -20.33 -37.75
CA ARG A 557 3.79 -20.05 -39.02
C ARG A 557 5.32 -20.13 -38.91
N LEU A 558 5.91 -19.52 -37.88
CA LEU A 558 7.34 -19.61 -37.63
C LEU A 558 7.84 -21.07 -37.46
N LEU A 559 7.13 -21.87 -36.66
CA LEU A 559 7.47 -23.29 -36.45
C LEU A 559 7.41 -24.10 -37.75
N MET A 560 6.42 -23.81 -38.60
CA MET A 560 6.28 -24.47 -39.89
C MET A 560 7.36 -24.03 -40.88
N GLU A 561 7.55 -22.71 -41.06
CA GLU A 561 8.41 -22.15 -42.12
C GLU A 561 9.90 -22.26 -41.79
N LYS A 562 10.30 -21.97 -40.54
CA LYS A 562 11.71 -21.95 -40.14
C LYS A 562 12.20 -23.29 -39.61
N TYR A 563 11.37 -23.97 -38.84
CA TYR A 563 11.75 -25.20 -38.13
C TYR A 563 11.16 -26.47 -38.76
N ASN A 564 10.40 -26.35 -39.86
CA ASN A 564 9.79 -27.47 -40.59
C ASN A 564 8.93 -28.39 -39.71
N VAL A 565 8.31 -27.85 -38.66
CA VAL A 565 7.39 -28.62 -37.81
C VAL A 565 6.04 -28.75 -38.53
N PRO A 566 5.54 -29.96 -38.82
CA PRO A 566 4.26 -30.12 -39.50
C PRO A 566 3.11 -29.54 -38.69
N LYS A 567 2.15 -28.87 -39.34
CA LYS A 567 0.96 -28.30 -38.68
C LYS A 567 0.21 -29.30 -37.79
N GLY A 568 0.17 -30.57 -38.20
CA GLY A 568 -0.46 -31.65 -37.43
C GLY A 568 0.22 -31.98 -36.09
N HIS A 569 1.44 -31.48 -35.86
CA HIS A 569 2.24 -31.64 -34.64
C HIS A 569 2.33 -30.35 -33.81
N ILE A 570 1.54 -29.33 -34.16
CA ILE A 570 1.46 -28.07 -33.40
C ILE A 570 0.11 -28.02 -32.70
N PHE A 571 0.14 -27.79 -31.38
CA PHE A 571 -1.04 -27.85 -30.52
C PHE A 571 -1.17 -26.58 -29.67
N HIS A 572 -2.39 -26.28 -29.19
CA HIS A 572 -2.61 -25.18 -28.26
C HIS A 572 -2.04 -25.53 -26.87
N SER A 573 -1.30 -24.58 -26.28
CA SER A 573 -0.65 -24.74 -24.97
C SER A 573 -1.41 -24.07 -23.81
N ARG A 574 -2.46 -23.30 -24.09
CA ARG A 574 -3.24 -22.57 -23.06
C ARG A 574 -4.30 -23.43 -22.37
N ASP A 575 -4.59 -24.61 -22.92
CA ASP A 575 -5.58 -25.53 -22.38
C ASP A 575 -5.13 -26.98 -22.55
N ALA A 576 -5.86 -27.92 -21.95
CA ALA A 576 -5.54 -29.34 -21.99
C ALA A 576 -5.89 -30.04 -23.33
N SER A 577 -6.31 -29.33 -24.38
CA SER A 577 -6.73 -29.93 -25.65
C SER A 577 -5.59 -30.67 -26.36
N PHE A 578 -4.33 -30.26 -26.15
CA PHE A 578 -3.16 -30.93 -26.71
C PHE A 578 -3.07 -32.39 -26.30
N VAL A 579 -3.59 -32.78 -25.13
CA VAL A 579 -3.56 -34.18 -24.65
C VAL A 579 -4.30 -35.10 -25.62
N LYS A 580 -5.48 -34.66 -26.08
CA LYS A 580 -6.27 -35.41 -27.07
C LYS A 580 -5.57 -35.44 -28.43
N ALA A 581 -4.95 -34.31 -28.81
CA ALA A 581 -4.24 -34.20 -30.07
C ALA A 581 -2.99 -35.11 -30.11
N VAL A 582 -2.18 -35.12 -29.04
CA VAL A 582 -1.03 -36.00 -28.86
C VAL A 582 -1.46 -37.47 -28.95
N LYS A 583 -2.52 -37.87 -28.25
CA LYS A 583 -3.05 -39.24 -28.35
C LYS A 583 -3.48 -39.58 -29.78
N ARG A 584 -4.12 -38.65 -30.50
CA ARG A 584 -4.54 -38.87 -31.88
C ARG A 584 -3.36 -39.09 -32.81
N VAL A 585 -2.33 -38.24 -32.75
CA VAL A 585 -1.16 -38.33 -33.65
C VAL A 585 -0.21 -39.49 -33.29
N THR A 586 -0.24 -39.96 -32.05
CA THR A 586 0.57 -41.11 -31.58
C THR A 586 -0.20 -42.44 -31.58
N GLY A 587 -1.42 -42.49 -32.15
CA GLY A 587 -2.24 -43.71 -32.15
C GLY A 587 -2.58 -44.22 -30.74
N GLY A 588 -2.67 -43.33 -29.76
CA GLY A 588 -2.94 -43.63 -28.35
C GLY A 588 -1.70 -44.02 -27.53
N ARG A 589 -0.53 -44.17 -28.15
CA ARG A 589 0.70 -44.60 -27.48
C ARG A 589 1.23 -43.57 -26.49
N GLY A 590 1.15 -42.28 -26.84
CA GLY A 590 1.87 -41.21 -26.16
C GLY A 590 3.27 -40.96 -26.74
N VAL A 591 4.01 -40.06 -26.09
CA VAL A 591 5.36 -39.63 -26.50
C VAL A 591 6.46 -40.27 -25.65
N ASP A 592 7.66 -40.40 -26.21
CA ASP A 592 8.82 -40.96 -25.51
C ASP A 592 9.43 -39.97 -24.52
N TYR A 593 9.23 -38.66 -24.75
CA TYR A 593 9.74 -37.60 -23.90
C TYR A 593 8.78 -36.42 -23.81
N VAL A 594 8.75 -35.80 -22.64
CA VAL A 594 8.15 -34.47 -22.45
C VAL A 594 9.22 -33.56 -21.86
N LEU A 595 9.48 -32.43 -22.51
CA LEU A 595 10.29 -31.34 -21.95
C LEU A 595 9.34 -30.24 -21.52
N ASN A 596 8.97 -30.22 -20.23
CA ASN A 596 7.90 -29.37 -19.72
C ASN A 596 8.41 -28.05 -19.13
N SER A 597 7.61 -27.00 -19.35
CA SER A 597 7.71 -25.69 -18.68
C SER A 597 6.34 -25.17 -18.19
N LEU A 598 5.25 -25.90 -18.47
CA LEU A 598 3.91 -25.56 -17.98
C LEU A 598 3.77 -25.91 -16.50
N SER A 599 2.77 -25.33 -15.85
CA SER A 599 2.56 -25.50 -14.41
C SER A 599 1.09 -25.81 -14.07
N GLY A 600 0.84 -26.23 -12.84
CA GLY A 600 -0.48 -26.59 -12.32
C GLY A 600 -1.14 -27.72 -13.10
N GLU A 601 -2.41 -27.55 -13.48
CA GLU A 601 -3.20 -28.56 -14.19
C GLU A 601 -2.56 -28.96 -15.53
N LEU A 602 -1.90 -28.02 -16.23
CA LEU A 602 -1.27 -28.31 -17.51
C LEU A 602 -0.03 -29.19 -17.39
N LEU A 603 0.76 -29.04 -16.32
CA LEU A 603 1.83 -29.98 -15.97
C LEU A 603 1.23 -31.37 -15.71
N ARG A 604 0.18 -31.42 -14.90
CA ARG A 604 -0.50 -32.66 -14.49
C ARG A 604 -1.01 -33.45 -15.70
N VAL A 605 -1.70 -32.80 -16.64
CA VAL A 605 -2.19 -33.50 -17.84
C VAL A 605 -1.08 -33.84 -18.82
N SER A 606 0.02 -33.07 -18.87
CA SER A 606 1.21 -33.39 -19.67
C SER A 606 1.86 -34.70 -19.22
N TRP A 607 1.87 -34.98 -17.91
CA TRP A 607 2.37 -36.23 -17.32
C TRP A 607 1.63 -37.47 -17.87
N THR A 608 0.37 -37.30 -18.29
CA THR A 608 -0.42 -38.39 -18.89
C THR A 608 -0.08 -38.68 -20.36
N CYS A 609 0.60 -37.75 -21.05
CA CYS A 609 0.95 -37.86 -22.47
C CYS A 609 2.11 -38.81 -22.75
N LEU A 610 2.82 -39.24 -21.71
CA LEU A 610 3.92 -40.20 -21.80
C LEU A 610 3.49 -41.60 -22.27
N ALA A 611 4.36 -42.24 -23.05
CA ALA A 611 4.29 -43.66 -23.41
C ALA A 611 4.87 -44.56 -22.28
N PRO A 612 4.89 -45.90 -22.43
CA PRO A 612 5.67 -46.74 -21.54
C PRO A 612 7.19 -46.51 -21.68
N PHE A 613 7.93 -46.62 -20.57
CA PHE A 613 9.41 -46.46 -20.51
C PHE A 613 9.95 -45.07 -20.90
N SER A 614 9.08 -44.05 -20.89
CA SER A 614 9.40 -42.69 -21.32
C SER A 614 9.82 -41.78 -20.16
N THR A 615 10.45 -40.65 -20.46
CA THR A 615 10.94 -39.69 -19.46
C THR A 615 10.25 -38.33 -19.58
N PHE A 616 9.77 -37.80 -18.47
CA PHE A 616 9.35 -36.41 -18.34
C PHE A 616 10.47 -35.61 -17.70
N VAL A 617 10.87 -34.51 -18.33
CA VAL A 617 11.88 -33.58 -17.84
C VAL A 617 11.19 -32.27 -17.53
N GLU A 618 11.08 -31.96 -16.25
CA GLU A 618 10.56 -30.70 -15.73
C GLU A 618 11.66 -29.62 -15.67
N THR A 619 11.31 -28.41 -16.10
CA THR A 619 12.19 -27.22 -16.03
C THR A 619 11.58 -26.06 -15.26
N GLY A 620 10.26 -26.07 -15.01
CA GLY A 620 9.55 -25.06 -14.24
C GLY A 620 9.80 -25.19 -12.74
N LEU A 621 10.00 -24.06 -12.07
CA LEU A 621 10.24 -24.01 -10.63
C LEU A 621 8.96 -23.90 -9.79
N ARG A 622 7.89 -23.28 -10.32
CA ARG A 622 6.71 -22.86 -9.55
C ARG A 622 6.08 -23.97 -8.72
N ASP A 623 5.74 -25.09 -9.36
CA ASP A 623 5.08 -26.20 -8.66
C ASP A 623 6.00 -26.94 -7.68
N ILE A 624 7.32 -26.93 -7.95
CA ILE A 624 8.33 -27.53 -7.07
C ILE A 624 8.52 -26.67 -5.81
N THR A 625 8.67 -25.35 -5.98
CA THR A 625 8.78 -24.39 -4.87
C THR A 625 7.54 -24.42 -3.98
N ASN A 626 6.36 -24.59 -4.57
CA ASN A 626 5.10 -24.68 -3.84
C ASN A 626 4.79 -26.09 -3.30
N ASN A 627 5.72 -27.04 -3.46
CA ASN A 627 5.59 -28.42 -3.00
C ASN A 627 4.27 -29.10 -3.45
N MET A 628 3.93 -28.91 -4.73
CA MET A 628 2.71 -29.47 -5.31
C MET A 628 2.78 -31.00 -5.41
N ARG A 629 1.63 -31.67 -5.35
CA ARG A 629 1.54 -33.14 -5.41
C ARG A 629 1.65 -33.66 -6.84
N LEU A 630 2.49 -34.68 -7.05
CA LEU A 630 2.61 -35.42 -8.30
C LEU A 630 1.83 -36.74 -8.24
N GLU A 631 1.12 -37.10 -9.30
CA GLU A 631 0.36 -38.35 -9.32
C GLU A 631 1.24 -39.55 -9.61
N MET A 632 1.07 -40.61 -8.82
CA MET A 632 1.88 -41.81 -8.94
C MET A 632 1.46 -42.74 -10.08
N ARG A 633 0.28 -42.55 -10.65
CA ARG A 633 -0.30 -43.49 -11.62
C ARG A 633 0.55 -43.68 -12.89
N PRO A 634 1.13 -42.63 -13.51
CA PRO A 634 1.93 -42.82 -14.72
C PRO A 634 3.18 -43.69 -14.55
N PHE A 635 3.75 -43.76 -13.33
CA PHE A 635 4.89 -44.65 -13.04
C PHE A 635 4.57 -46.13 -13.23
N SER A 636 3.28 -46.53 -13.24
CA SER A 636 2.89 -47.92 -13.56
C SER A 636 3.28 -48.35 -14.98
N ARG A 637 3.64 -47.39 -15.85
CA ARG A 637 4.16 -47.62 -17.20
C ARG A 637 5.69 -47.56 -17.26
N SER A 638 6.36 -47.68 -16.11
CA SER A 638 7.82 -47.59 -15.97
C SER A 638 8.38 -46.26 -16.49
N THR A 639 7.65 -45.16 -16.30
CA THR A 639 8.09 -43.83 -16.68
C THR A 639 9.10 -43.26 -15.67
N THR A 640 9.89 -42.27 -16.09
CA THR A 640 10.77 -41.50 -15.21
C THR A 640 10.31 -40.05 -15.16
N PHE A 641 10.34 -39.45 -13.97
CA PHE A 641 10.18 -38.00 -13.77
C PHE A 641 11.52 -37.45 -13.33
N ALA A 642 12.06 -36.48 -14.07
CA ALA A 642 13.30 -35.81 -13.76
C ALA A 642 13.08 -34.31 -13.71
N PHE A 643 13.72 -33.64 -12.77
CA PHE A 643 13.76 -32.18 -12.71
C PHE A 643 15.19 -31.72 -12.97
N ILE A 644 15.35 -30.66 -13.76
CA ILE A 644 16.65 -30.04 -13.99
C ILE A 644 16.64 -28.58 -13.54
N ASN A 645 17.68 -28.19 -12.80
CA ASN A 645 17.92 -26.81 -12.40
C ASN A 645 19.41 -26.52 -12.44
N MET A 646 19.82 -25.57 -13.29
CA MET A 646 21.23 -25.22 -13.47
C MET A 646 21.86 -24.61 -12.21
N ALA A 647 21.06 -24.01 -11.32
CA ALA A 647 21.56 -23.45 -10.06
C ALA A 647 22.06 -24.53 -9.08
N ASN A 648 21.69 -25.80 -9.28
CA ASN A 648 22.10 -26.89 -8.38
C ASN A 648 23.57 -27.34 -8.61
N PHE A 649 24.27 -26.78 -9.59
CA PHE A 649 25.67 -27.12 -9.93
C PHE A 649 26.70 -26.21 -9.22
N SER A 650 26.38 -25.67 -8.05
CA SER A 650 27.16 -24.61 -7.37
C SER A 650 28.43 -25.08 -6.64
N ASN A 651 28.62 -26.39 -6.46
CA ASN A 651 29.86 -26.91 -5.88
C ASN A 651 30.93 -27.19 -6.96
N ALA A 652 32.17 -27.44 -6.57
CA ALA A 652 33.29 -27.60 -7.49
C ALA A 652 33.06 -28.70 -8.56
N GLU A 653 32.54 -29.87 -8.16
CA GLU A 653 32.21 -30.96 -9.08
C GLU A 653 31.05 -30.59 -10.02
N GLY A 654 30.07 -29.86 -9.50
CA GLY A 654 28.93 -29.35 -10.26
C GLY A 654 29.36 -28.38 -11.35
N LEU A 655 30.30 -27.48 -11.04
CA LEU A 655 30.86 -26.54 -12.01
C LEU A 655 31.61 -27.26 -13.15
N ASP A 656 32.30 -28.37 -12.86
CA ASP A 656 32.91 -29.20 -13.92
C ASP A 656 31.84 -29.81 -14.84
N VAL A 657 30.74 -30.31 -14.26
CA VAL A 657 29.64 -30.89 -15.02
C VAL A 657 28.92 -29.83 -15.85
N LEU A 658 28.61 -28.67 -15.27
CA LEU A 658 27.93 -27.59 -15.97
C LEU A 658 28.80 -27.00 -17.09
N GLY A 659 30.10 -26.79 -16.82
CA GLY A 659 31.04 -26.35 -17.84
C GLY A 659 31.15 -27.33 -19.01
N LYS A 660 31.10 -28.64 -18.73
CA LYS A 660 31.05 -29.66 -19.78
C LYS A 660 29.74 -29.60 -20.58
N ILE A 661 28.59 -29.49 -19.91
CA ILE A 661 27.28 -29.34 -20.56
C ILE A 661 27.28 -28.13 -21.50
N LEU A 662 27.79 -27.00 -21.03
CA LEU A 662 27.88 -25.76 -21.79
C LEU A 662 28.80 -25.93 -23.00
N SER A 663 29.99 -26.48 -22.82
CA SER A 663 30.96 -26.74 -23.89
C SER A 663 30.39 -27.69 -24.96
N ASP A 664 29.75 -28.78 -24.55
CA ASP A 664 29.14 -29.75 -25.46
C ASP A 664 27.98 -29.12 -26.26
N ALA A 665 27.17 -28.28 -25.63
CA ALA A 665 26.11 -27.52 -26.30
C ALA A 665 26.68 -26.54 -27.33
N PHE A 666 27.70 -25.77 -26.96
CA PHE A 666 28.36 -24.83 -27.86
C PHE A 666 29.15 -25.51 -28.97
N ALA A 667 29.56 -26.77 -28.83
CA ALA A 667 30.15 -27.52 -29.94
C ALA A 667 29.19 -27.63 -31.15
N PHE A 668 27.87 -27.66 -30.91
CA PHE A 668 26.87 -27.62 -31.99
C PHE A 668 26.68 -26.22 -32.57
N VAL A 669 26.83 -25.17 -31.76
CA VAL A 669 26.82 -23.77 -32.22
C VAL A 669 28.01 -23.51 -33.14
N HIS A 670 29.22 -23.93 -32.75
CA HIS A 670 30.43 -23.81 -33.56
C HIS A 670 30.35 -24.59 -34.88
N LYS A 671 29.61 -25.70 -34.92
CA LYS A 671 29.34 -26.47 -36.14
C LYS A 671 28.23 -25.87 -37.01
N GLY A 672 27.57 -24.80 -36.56
CA GLY A 672 26.44 -24.18 -37.25
C GLY A 672 25.15 -25.00 -37.22
N VAL A 673 25.06 -26.00 -36.33
CA VAL A 673 23.85 -26.83 -36.14
C VAL A 673 22.81 -26.11 -35.28
N LEU A 674 23.29 -25.42 -34.24
CA LEU A 674 22.46 -24.56 -33.38
C LEU A 674 22.74 -23.09 -33.68
N GLY A 675 21.70 -22.28 -33.62
CA GLY A 675 21.76 -20.82 -33.75
C GLY A 675 20.86 -20.16 -32.72
N ALA A 676 20.93 -18.82 -32.63
CA ALA A 676 20.10 -18.07 -31.69
C ALA A 676 18.61 -18.28 -31.98
N ALA A 677 17.80 -18.16 -30.91
CA ALA A 677 16.36 -18.14 -31.02
C ALA A 677 15.91 -16.99 -31.94
N TYR A 678 14.82 -17.19 -32.67
CA TYR A 678 14.33 -16.21 -33.63
C TYR A 678 12.85 -15.90 -33.40
N PRO A 679 12.42 -14.63 -33.54
CA PRO A 679 13.27 -13.44 -33.71
C PRO A 679 14.05 -13.11 -32.44
N LEU A 680 15.27 -12.56 -32.60
CA LEU A 680 16.05 -12.02 -31.49
C LEU A 680 15.68 -10.53 -31.33
N ALA A 681 15.08 -10.19 -30.19
CA ALA A 681 14.80 -8.81 -29.82
C ALA A 681 15.96 -8.28 -28.97
N VAL A 682 16.51 -7.13 -29.35
CA VAL A 682 17.64 -6.49 -28.66
C VAL A 682 17.18 -5.11 -28.20
N TYR A 683 17.36 -4.85 -26.91
CA TYR A 683 17.00 -3.58 -26.28
C TYR A 683 18.26 -2.96 -25.66
N PRO A 684 18.45 -1.64 -25.79
CA PRO A 684 19.42 -0.92 -24.97
C PRO A 684 19.10 -1.12 -23.49
N VAL A 685 20.12 -1.12 -22.63
CA VAL A 685 19.95 -1.26 -21.17
C VAL A 685 19.03 -0.19 -20.56
N ALA A 686 18.96 1.00 -21.18
CA ALA A 686 18.05 2.07 -20.77
C ALA A 686 16.56 1.72 -20.98
N GLU A 687 16.27 0.76 -21.84
CA GLU A 687 14.93 0.27 -22.17
C GLU A 687 14.64 -1.09 -21.50
N LEU A 688 15.37 -1.44 -20.43
CA LEU A 688 15.22 -2.71 -19.73
C LEU A 688 13.77 -3.00 -19.32
N GLU A 689 13.05 -1.99 -18.80
CA GLU A 689 11.63 -2.13 -18.44
C GLU A 689 10.79 -2.53 -19.65
N THR A 690 11.00 -1.87 -20.80
CA THR A 690 10.29 -2.20 -22.06
C THR A 690 10.61 -3.62 -22.53
N GLY A 691 11.88 -4.03 -22.44
CA GLY A 691 12.31 -5.39 -22.77
C GLY A 691 11.67 -6.44 -21.86
N CYS A 692 11.57 -6.17 -20.55
CA CYS A 692 10.90 -7.05 -19.59
C CYS A 692 9.39 -7.14 -19.85
N THR A 693 8.72 -6.02 -20.10
CA THR A 693 7.28 -5.99 -20.40
C THR A 693 6.95 -6.67 -21.73
N ALA A 694 7.81 -6.56 -22.75
CA ALA A 694 7.61 -7.24 -24.03
C ALA A 694 7.74 -8.78 -23.95
N MET A 695 8.30 -9.31 -22.85
CA MET A 695 8.48 -10.74 -22.63
C MET A 695 7.30 -11.40 -21.91
N GLU A 696 6.44 -10.62 -21.25
CA GLU A 696 5.14 -11.07 -20.72
C GLU A 696 4.17 -11.41 -21.86
#